data_AF-A0A423HVR2-F1
#
_entry.id   AF-A0A423HVR2-F1
#
_cell.length_a   1.000
_cell.length_b   1.000
_cell.length_c   1.000
_cell.angle_alpha   90.00
_cell.angle_beta   90.00
_cell.angle_gamma   90.00
#
_symmetry.space_group_name_H-M   'P 1'
#
loop_
_entity.id
_entity.type
_entity.pdbx_description
1 polymer ?
#
loop_
_entity_poly.entity_id
_entity_poly.type
_entity_poly.pdbx_seq_one_letter_code
_entity_poly.pdbx_strand_id
1 'polypeptide(L)'
;MSLIVLLLLPFIGSCLAAVLPHNARNTAPLLAGLIALIGTVQVALLYPQIAHGGVIREEFFWLPSLGLNFVLRLDGFAWLFSMLVLGIGTLVSLYARYYMSPDDPVPRFFAFFLAFMGAMLGLVISGNLIQIVFFWELTSLFSFLLIGYWHHRSDARRGAYMALMVTGAGGLCLLAGVMLLGHVVGSYDLDKVLAAGELIRAHALYPILLPLILIGALSKSAQFPFHFWLPHAMAAPTPVSAYLHSATMVKAGVFLLARLWPSLSGSEEWFYIVSGAGACTLLLGAYCAMFQNDLKGLLAYSTISHLGLITLLLGLNSPLAAVAAVFHILNHATFKASLFMAAGIIDHESGTRDIRKLSGLIKLIPFTATLAMVASASMAGVPLLNGFLSKEMFFAETVFINATAWVEWSLPIVATIAGTFSVAYSLRFTVDVFFGPTATDLPHTPHEPPRWMRAPVELLVFTCLVVGMFPAQVVGSILAAAALPVVGGTLPEYSLAIWHGLNAPMIMSLIAMSGGIVLYLLLRNQLKRGRFKYPPVIGRFNGKRLFERGLVIMMRLARRLVRRISTNRLQTQLFLVVLAAVLAGLIPMLHSSLSWGDRPKIPGSIVFVTLWLLAIVCALGAAWQAKYHRLAALTMVSVCGLMTCVTFVWFSAPDLALTQLAVEVVTTVLILLGLRWLPRRIEEVSPLPSTLRKARIRRIRDLLLSTVVGGGMALLAYAMLTRQTPNDISSFYLSRALPEGGGSNVVNVMLVDFRGFDTLGEITVLVAVALTVFALLRRFRPPKESLQLPAQQRLLAPDVVTDLVNPRHASDTALGFMMVPAVLVRLLLPIALVVSFYLFMRGHNQPGGGFVAGLVMSVAFILQYMVAGTQWVEAQMSLRPLRWMGTGLLFATVTGLGAMAVGYPFLTTHTWHFSLPLLGDIHIASALFFDIGVYAVVVGSTLLILTALAHQSVRGHKTAAQPKPVATQGAV
;
A
#
# COMPACT_ATOMS: atom_id res chain seq x y z
N MET A 1 -6.84 -28.32 -28.37
CA MET A 1 -7.18 -27.76 -27.05
C MET A 1 -7.33 -26.25 -27.21
N SER A 2 -8.32 -25.63 -26.55
CA SER A 2 -8.52 -24.17 -26.63
C SER A 2 -7.36 -23.39 -25.98
N LEU A 3 -7.06 -22.19 -26.48
CA LEU A 3 -5.99 -21.33 -25.97
C LEU A 3 -6.24 -20.93 -24.51
N ILE A 4 -7.50 -20.78 -24.08
CA ILE A 4 -7.82 -20.47 -22.68
C ILE A 4 -7.38 -21.59 -21.74
N VAL A 5 -7.56 -22.85 -22.13
CA VAL A 5 -7.15 -24.01 -21.33
C VAL A 5 -5.64 -24.06 -21.23
N LEU A 6 -4.93 -23.79 -22.34
CA LEU A 6 -3.48 -23.70 -22.36
C LEU A 6 -2.96 -22.62 -21.39
N LEU A 7 -3.63 -21.46 -21.35
CA LEU A 7 -3.30 -20.36 -20.44
C LEU A 7 -3.57 -20.68 -18.97
N LEU A 8 -4.71 -21.30 -18.68
CA LEU A 8 -5.13 -21.58 -17.30
C LEU A 8 -4.36 -22.74 -16.67
N LEU A 9 -3.87 -23.70 -17.45
CA LEU A 9 -3.16 -24.89 -16.98
C LEU A 9 -2.02 -24.58 -15.99
N PRO A 10 -1.07 -23.67 -16.28
CA PRO A 10 -0.03 -23.30 -15.32
C PRO A 10 -0.58 -22.59 -14.06
N PHE A 11 -1.63 -21.78 -14.17
CA PHE A 11 -2.23 -21.13 -13.00
C PHE A 11 -2.94 -22.12 -12.08
N ILE A 12 -3.70 -23.06 -12.64
CA ILE A 12 -4.31 -24.17 -11.90
C ILE A 12 -3.20 -25.01 -11.23
N GLY A 13 -2.16 -25.33 -11.99
CA GLY A 13 -0.98 -26.03 -11.47
C GLY A 13 -0.29 -25.31 -10.31
N SER A 14 -0.21 -23.98 -10.37
CA SER A 14 0.34 -23.16 -9.31
C SER A 14 -0.50 -23.28 -8.02
N CYS A 15 -1.82 -23.16 -8.13
CA CYS A 15 -2.72 -23.33 -6.98
C CYS A 15 -2.60 -24.72 -6.37
N LEU A 16 -2.54 -25.77 -7.20
CA LEU A 16 -2.34 -27.14 -6.75
C LEU A 16 -0.98 -27.30 -6.05
N ALA A 17 0.10 -26.77 -6.62
CA ALA A 17 1.43 -26.82 -6.03
C ALA A 17 1.51 -26.06 -4.69
N ALA A 18 0.74 -24.98 -4.52
CA ALA A 18 0.71 -24.21 -3.27
C ALA A 18 0.05 -24.95 -2.10
N VAL A 19 -0.88 -25.87 -2.38
CA VAL A 19 -1.59 -26.67 -1.36
C VAL A 19 -0.85 -27.98 -1.03
N LEU A 20 0.15 -28.37 -1.82
CA LEU A 20 0.96 -29.55 -1.53
C LEU A 20 1.72 -29.42 -0.20
N PRO A 21 1.87 -30.53 0.55
CA PRO A 21 2.57 -30.53 1.83
C PRO A 21 4.05 -30.20 1.63
N HIS A 22 4.69 -29.63 2.65
CA HIS A 22 6.06 -29.09 2.56
C HIS A 22 7.11 -30.13 2.09
N ASN A 23 6.86 -31.42 2.36
CA ASN A 23 7.71 -32.55 2.03
C ASN A 23 7.44 -33.12 0.61
N ALA A 24 6.57 -32.52 -0.20
CA ALA A 24 6.18 -32.96 -1.54
C ALA A 24 7.28 -32.74 -2.62
N ARG A 25 8.51 -33.20 -2.34
CA ARG A 25 9.70 -32.98 -3.17
C ARG A 25 9.62 -33.60 -4.56
N ASN A 26 8.91 -34.71 -4.72
CA ASN A 26 8.76 -35.40 -6.01
C ASN A 26 7.52 -34.95 -6.78
N THR A 27 6.42 -34.76 -6.08
CA THR A 27 5.12 -34.49 -6.70
C THR A 27 5.02 -33.07 -7.24
N ALA A 28 5.59 -32.08 -6.56
CA ALA A 28 5.62 -30.69 -7.04
C ALA A 28 6.34 -30.50 -8.40
N PRO A 29 7.59 -30.97 -8.59
CA PRO A 29 8.26 -30.92 -9.89
C PRO A 29 7.61 -31.80 -10.95
N LEU A 30 7.07 -32.97 -10.56
CA LEU A 30 6.36 -33.84 -11.50
C LEU A 30 5.12 -33.14 -12.04
N LEU A 31 4.31 -32.54 -11.16
CA LEU A 31 3.14 -31.74 -11.54
C LEU A 31 3.55 -30.61 -12.48
N ALA A 32 4.57 -29.82 -12.11
CA ALA A 32 5.02 -28.70 -12.92
C ALA A 32 5.59 -29.15 -14.28
N GLY A 33 6.35 -30.25 -14.30
CA GLY A 33 6.92 -30.83 -15.50
C GLY A 33 5.86 -31.41 -16.43
N LEU A 34 4.84 -32.09 -15.90
CA LEU A 34 3.72 -32.61 -16.68
C LEU A 34 2.88 -31.48 -17.28
N ILE A 35 2.56 -30.44 -16.51
CA ILE A 35 1.81 -29.29 -17.01
C ILE A 35 2.58 -28.59 -18.15
N ALA A 36 3.88 -28.37 -17.95
CA ALA A 36 4.73 -27.77 -18.97
C ALA A 36 4.83 -28.66 -20.21
N LEU A 37 5.01 -29.97 -20.05
CA LEU A 37 5.12 -30.93 -21.15
C LEU A 37 3.82 -31.05 -21.94
N ILE A 38 2.68 -31.18 -21.26
CA ILE A 38 1.35 -31.18 -21.89
C ILE A 38 1.18 -29.89 -22.68
N GLY A 39 1.52 -28.74 -22.09
CA GLY A 39 1.50 -27.45 -22.79
C GLY A 39 2.39 -27.43 -24.04
N THR A 40 3.63 -27.92 -23.94
CA THR A 40 4.58 -28.00 -25.08
C THR A 40 4.03 -28.86 -26.20
N VAL A 41 3.51 -30.05 -25.88
CA VAL A 41 2.93 -30.95 -26.89
C VAL A 41 1.72 -30.30 -27.55
N GLN A 42 0.83 -29.68 -26.76
CA GLN A 42 -0.36 -29.01 -27.30
C GLN A 42 0.00 -27.85 -28.22
N VAL A 43 0.97 -27.01 -27.83
CA VAL A 43 1.46 -25.92 -28.71
C VAL A 43 2.11 -26.49 -29.96
N ALA A 44 2.93 -27.54 -29.86
CA ALA A 44 3.55 -28.18 -31.02
C ALA A 44 2.52 -28.72 -32.03
N LEU A 45 1.41 -29.30 -31.55
CA LEU A 45 0.31 -29.77 -32.39
C LEU A 45 -0.43 -28.65 -33.14
N LEU A 46 -0.33 -27.40 -32.70
CA LEU A 46 -0.89 -26.24 -33.40
C LEU A 46 -0.02 -25.74 -34.57
N TYR A 47 1.21 -26.25 -34.73
CA TYR A 47 2.14 -25.80 -35.76
C TYR A 47 1.57 -25.81 -37.19
N PRO A 48 0.84 -26.85 -37.66
CA PRO A 48 0.30 -26.85 -39.02
C PRO A 48 -0.66 -25.70 -39.32
N GLN A 49 -1.37 -25.20 -38.30
CA GLN A 49 -2.33 -24.10 -38.46
C GLN A 49 -1.66 -22.73 -38.58
N ILE A 50 -0.42 -22.59 -38.12
CA ILE A 50 0.33 -21.33 -38.12
C ILE A 50 1.48 -21.31 -39.14
N ALA A 51 1.91 -22.48 -39.65
CA ALA A 51 3.11 -22.62 -40.47
C ALA A 51 3.07 -21.76 -41.74
N HIS A 52 1.88 -21.52 -42.28
CA HIS A 52 1.63 -20.71 -43.47
C HIS A 52 1.02 -19.34 -43.16
N GLY A 53 1.38 -18.75 -42.01
CA GLY A 53 0.91 -17.42 -41.61
C GLY A 53 -0.49 -17.37 -41.00
N GLY A 54 -1.07 -18.52 -40.67
CA GLY A 54 -2.34 -18.58 -39.96
C GLY A 54 -2.24 -18.04 -38.53
N VAL A 55 -3.35 -17.49 -38.02
CA VAL A 55 -3.46 -16.94 -36.67
C VAL A 55 -4.66 -17.58 -35.99
N ILE A 56 -4.42 -18.26 -34.87
CA ILE A 56 -5.50 -18.82 -34.04
C ILE A 56 -5.94 -17.74 -33.07
N ARG A 57 -7.24 -17.43 -33.05
CA ARG A 57 -7.80 -16.36 -32.22
C ARG A 57 -9.02 -16.85 -31.44
N GLU A 58 -9.05 -16.55 -30.15
CA GLU A 58 -10.19 -16.76 -29.26
C GLU A 58 -10.49 -15.44 -28.53
N GLU A 59 -11.76 -15.05 -28.46
CA GLU A 59 -12.17 -13.78 -27.86
C GLU A 59 -13.31 -13.99 -26.87
N PHE A 60 -13.15 -13.42 -25.68
CA PHE A 60 -14.13 -13.47 -24.60
C PHE A 60 -14.49 -12.03 -24.20
N PHE A 61 -15.79 -11.72 -24.15
CA PHE A 61 -16.27 -10.41 -23.75
C PHE A 61 -16.01 -10.17 -22.26
N TRP A 62 -15.27 -9.11 -21.93
CA TRP A 62 -14.99 -8.73 -20.54
C TRP A 62 -15.53 -7.33 -20.23
N LEU A 63 -14.94 -6.28 -20.81
CA LEU A 63 -15.47 -4.91 -20.72
C LEU A 63 -15.51 -4.26 -22.12
N PRO A 64 -16.48 -4.64 -22.96
CA PRO A 64 -16.54 -4.20 -24.36
C PRO A 64 -16.70 -2.68 -24.51
N SER A 65 -17.38 -2.02 -23.57
CA SER A 65 -17.56 -0.56 -23.55
C SER A 65 -16.26 0.22 -23.41
N LEU A 66 -15.20 -0.42 -22.91
CA LEU A 66 -13.85 0.14 -22.78
C LEU A 66 -12.86 -0.45 -23.81
N GLY A 67 -13.32 -1.29 -24.73
CA GLY A 67 -12.46 -2.01 -25.68
C GLY A 67 -11.53 -3.04 -25.03
N LEU A 68 -11.88 -3.53 -23.83
CA LEU A 68 -11.07 -4.46 -23.03
C LEU A 68 -11.63 -5.89 -23.12
N ASN A 69 -11.80 -6.42 -24.33
CA ASN A 69 -12.12 -7.84 -24.49
C ASN A 69 -10.88 -8.68 -24.14
N PHE A 70 -11.11 -9.87 -23.57
CA PHE A 70 -10.04 -10.81 -23.29
C PHE A 70 -9.76 -11.63 -24.56
N VAL A 71 -8.69 -11.27 -25.26
CA VAL A 71 -8.34 -11.81 -26.57
C VAL A 71 -7.08 -12.65 -26.46
N LEU A 72 -7.17 -13.91 -26.88
CA LEU A 72 -6.04 -14.81 -27.05
C LEU A 72 -5.74 -14.96 -28.54
N ARG A 73 -4.49 -14.72 -28.92
CA ARG A 73 -4.01 -14.68 -30.30
C ARG A 73 -2.67 -15.40 -30.40
N LEU A 74 -2.64 -16.49 -31.17
CA LEU A 74 -1.45 -17.29 -31.42
C LEU A 74 -1.08 -17.22 -32.91
N ASP A 75 -0.10 -16.37 -33.24
CA ASP A 75 0.60 -16.34 -34.53
C ASP A 75 1.92 -17.12 -34.44
N GLY A 76 2.65 -17.23 -35.56
CA GLY A 76 3.92 -17.97 -35.58
C GLY A 76 4.98 -17.45 -34.60
N PHE A 77 5.02 -16.14 -34.33
CA PHE A 77 5.93 -15.57 -33.33
C PHE A 77 5.52 -15.90 -31.89
N ALA A 78 4.22 -15.80 -31.57
CA ALA A 78 3.69 -16.20 -30.26
C ALA A 78 3.86 -17.71 -30.04
N TRP A 79 3.73 -18.52 -31.09
CA TRP A 79 3.97 -19.95 -31.02
C TRP A 79 5.42 -20.29 -30.69
N LEU A 80 6.39 -19.66 -31.36
CA LEU A 80 7.81 -19.85 -31.07
C LEU A 80 8.09 -19.53 -29.59
N PHE A 81 7.58 -18.41 -29.10
CA PHE A 81 7.74 -18.04 -27.69
C PHE A 81 7.01 -18.97 -26.74
N SER A 82 5.82 -19.46 -27.09
CA SER A 82 5.09 -20.44 -26.28
C SER A 82 5.86 -21.77 -26.18
N MET A 83 6.49 -22.21 -27.27
CA MET A 83 7.41 -23.36 -27.28
C MET A 83 8.64 -23.11 -26.40
N LEU A 84 9.23 -21.92 -26.43
CA LEU A 84 10.35 -21.57 -25.54
C LEU A 84 9.93 -21.55 -24.06
N VAL A 85 8.79 -20.93 -23.74
CA VAL A 85 8.27 -20.81 -22.37
C VAL A 85 7.94 -22.19 -21.79
N LEU A 86 7.19 -23.02 -22.52
CA LEU A 86 6.74 -24.32 -22.01
C LEU A 86 7.84 -25.38 -22.15
N GLY A 87 8.56 -25.40 -23.28
CA GLY A 87 9.60 -26.39 -23.55
C GLY A 87 10.79 -26.25 -22.61
N ILE A 88 11.37 -25.05 -22.48
CA ILE A 88 12.44 -24.81 -21.50
C ILE A 88 11.87 -24.91 -20.08
N GLY A 89 10.60 -24.57 -19.86
CA GLY A 89 9.91 -24.78 -18.59
C GLY A 89 9.89 -26.25 -18.15
N THR A 90 9.62 -27.17 -19.08
CA THR A 90 9.65 -28.62 -18.86
C THR A 90 11.05 -29.08 -18.46
N LEU A 91 12.06 -28.65 -19.22
CA LEU A 91 13.46 -29.00 -18.98
C LEU A 91 13.98 -28.46 -17.64
N VAL A 92 13.63 -27.22 -17.31
CA VAL A 92 13.99 -26.60 -16.03
C VAL A 92 13.26 -27.26 -14.86
N SER A 93 12.00 -27.71 -15.03
CA SER A 93 11.28 -28.44 -13.97
C SER A 93 11.98 -29.76 -13.63
N LEU A 94 12.39 -30.51 -14.65
CA LEU A 94 13.18 -31.74 -14.48
C LEU A 94 14.52 -31.45 -13.78
N TYR A 95 15.25 -30.43 -14.23
CA TYR A 95 16.50 -30.00 -13.61
C TYR A 95 16.32 -29.58 -12.14
N ALA A 96 15.30 -28.78 -11.84
CA ALA A 96 15.01 -28.24 -10.52
C ALA A 96 14.74 -29.33 -9.49
N ARG A 97 14.12 -30.46 -9.88
CA ARG A 97 13.90 -31.61 -9.00
C ARG A 97 15.21 -32.12 -8.39
N TYR A 98 16.30 -32.17 -9.16
CA TYR A 98 17.59 -32.68 -8.69
C TYR A 98 18.43 -31.58 -8.04
N TYR A 99 18.27 -30.32 -8.46
CA TYR A 99 18.99 -29.19 -7.90
C TYR A 99 18.50 -28.75 -6.50
N MET A 100 17.19 -28.81 -6.24
CA MET A 100 16.63 -28.29 -4.98
C MET A 100 16.88 -29.24 -3.78
N SER A 101 17.29 -28.64 -2.66
CA SER A 101 17.51 -29.35 -1.39
C SER A 101 16.20 -29.93 -0.84
N PRO A 102 16.23 -31.09 -0.17
CA PRO A 102 15.06 -31.59 0.57
C PRO A 102 14.63 -30.68 1.74
N ASP A 103 15.53 -29.84 2.28
CA ASP A 103 15.22 -28.92 3.38
C ASP A 103 14.53 -27.63 2.91
N ASP A 104 14.51 -27.39 1.60
CA ASP A 104 13.90 -26.21 1.01
C ASP A 104 12.37 -26.39 0.82
N PRO A 105 11.57 -25.31 0.89
CA PRO A 105 10.14 -25.33 0.60
C PRO A 105 9.84 -25.51 -0.90
N VAL A 106 10.11 -26.71 -1.44
CA VAL A 106 10.00 -27.04 -2.87
C VAL A 106 8.62 -26.77 -3.48
N PRO A 107 7.48 -27.07 -2.81
CA PRO A 107 6.16 -26.77 -3.39
C PRO A 107 5.92 -25.28 -3.64
N ARG A 108 6.40 -24.42 -2.73
CA ARG A 108 6.33 -22.96 -2.87
C ARG A 108 7.11 -22.47 -4.10
N PHE A 109 8.28 -23.07 -4.34
CA PHE A 109 9.06 -22.78 -5.55
C PHE A 109 8.26 -23.09 -6.81
N PHE A 110 7.66 -24.29 -6.91
CA PHE A 110 6.93 -24.71 -8.10
C PHE A 110 5.60 -23.97 -8.28
N ALA A 111 4.95 -23.53 -7.20
CA ALA A 111 3.79 -22.64 -7.29
C ALA A 111 4.17 -21.33 -8.00
N PHE A 112 5.22 -20.64 -7.53
CA PHE A 112 5.68 -19.40 -8.17
C PHE A 112 6.23 -19.62 -9.59
N PHE A 113 6.90 -20.75 -9.84
CA PHE A 113 7.42 -21.12 -11.15
C PHE A 113 6.27 -21.31 -12.17
N LEU A 114 5.22 -22.04 -11.80
CA LEU A 114 4.05 -22.27 -12.65
C LEU A 114 3.22 -21.00 -12.84
N ALA A 115 3.07 -20.18 -11.81
CA ALA A 115 2.39 -18.89 -11.93
C ALA A 115 3.16 -17.94 -12.88
N PHE A 116 4.49 -17.93 -12.78
CA PHE A 116 5.34 -17.19 -13.71
C PHE A 116 5.24 -17.74 -15.15
N MET A 117 5.20 -19.06 -15.32
CA MET A 117 5.00 -19.71 -16.62
C MET A 117 3.66 -19.31 -17.25
N GLY A 118 2.57 -19.34 -16.49
CA GLY A 118 1.25 -18.89 -16.93
C GLY A 118 1.24 -17.41 -17.29
N ALA A 119 1.89 -16.56 -16.48
CA ALA A 119 2.00 -15.14 -16.77
C ALA A 119 2.79 -14.86 -18.05
N MET A 120 3.90 -15.57 -18.26
CA MET A 120 4.71 -15.40 -19.47
C MET A 120 3.98 -15.92 -20.71
N LEU A 121 3.27 -17.06 -20.60
CA LEU A 121 2.44 -17.57 -21.68
C LEU A 121 1.33 -16.57 -22.02
N GLY A 122 0.62 -16.06 -21.01
CA GLY A 122 -0.42 -15.03 -21.16
C GLY A 122 0.09 -13.79 -21.87
N LEU A 123 1.28 -13.29 -21.50
CA LEU A 123 1.91 -12.16 -22.17
C LEU A 123 2.14 -12.42 -23.67
N VAL A 124 2.57 -13.63 -24.01
CA VAL A 124 2.94 -13.99 -25.38
C VAL A 124 1.71 -14.19 -26.28
N ILE A 125 0.65 -14.80 -25.75
CA ILE A 125 -0.56 -15.11 -26.52
C ILE A 125 -1.64 -14.02 -26.40
N SER A 126 -1.34 -12.88 -25.79
CA SER A 126 -2.32 -11.79 -25.65
C SER A 126 -2.56 -11.07 -26.98
N GLY A 127 -3.83 -10.97 -27.38
CA GLY A 127 -4.29 -10.22 -28.55
C GLY A 127 -4.76 -8.79 -28.24
N ASN A 128 -4.62 -8.32 -26.99
CA ASN A 128 -4.97 -6.98 -26.55
C ASN A 128 -3.80 -6.32 -25.81
N LEU A 129 -3.50 -5.05 -26.09
CA LEU A 129 -2.35 -4.37 -25.52
C LEU A 129 -2.43 -4.19 -24.00
N ILE A 130 -3.60 -3.89 -23.44
CA ILE A 130 -3.79 -3.76 -21.98
C ILE A 130 -3.62 -5.12 -21.31
N GLN A 131 -4.08 -6.19 -21.97
CA GLN A 131 -3.86 -7.56 -21.52
C GLN A 131 -2.37 -7.95 -21.52
N ILE A 132 -1.60 -7.52 -22.53
CA ILE A 132 -0.12 -7.67 -22.53
C ILE A 132 0.46 -7.00 -21.29
N VAL A 133 0.04 -5.77 -20.95
CA VAL A 133 0.52 -5.04 -19.75
C VAL A 133 0.10 -5.73 -18.45
N PHE A 134 -1.10 -6.29 -18.39
CA PHE A 134 -1.56 -7.06 -17.24
C PHE A 134 -0.66 -8.28 -16.98
N PHE A 135 -0.43 -9.11 -18.00
CA PHE A 135 0.47 -10.26 -17.87
C PHE A 135 1.94 -9.84 -17.68
N TRP A 136 2.35 -8.70 -18.24
CA TRP A 136 3.65 -8.09 -18.01
C TRP A 136 3.91 -7.85 -16.53
N GLU A 137 2.97 -7.24 -15.81
CA GLU A 137 3.09 -7.02 -14.37
C GLU A 137 3.01 -8.33 -13.57
N LEU A 138 2.17 -9.28 -13.98
CA LEU A 138 2.17 -10.61 -13.35
C LEU A 138 3.54 -11.29 -13.46
N THR A 139 4.24 -11.19 -14.59
CA THR A 139 5.62 -11.68 -14.69
C THR A 139 6.57 -10.92 -13.75
N SER A 140 6.40 -9.61 -13.57
CA SER A 140 7.19 -8.80 -12.61
C SER A 140 7.00 -9.34 -11.18
N LEU A 141 5.75 -9.56 -10.77
CA LEU A 141 5.41 -10.03 -9.43
C LEU A 141 5.94 -11.44 -9.14
N PHE A 142 5.70 -12.41 -10.03
CA PHE A 142 6.19 -13.77 -9.80
C PHE A 142 7.72 -13.87 -9.92
N SER A 143 8.35 -13.07 -10.78
CA SER A 143 9.82 -13.00 -10.82
C SER A 143 10.41 -12.42 -9.52
N PHE A 144 9.78 -11.41 -8.92
CA PHE A 144 10.16 -10.87 -7.62
C PHE A 144 10.14 -11.95 -6.53
N LEU A 145 9.07 -12.75 -6.50
CA LEU A 145 8.92 -13.85 -5.54
C LEU A 145 9.96 -14.96 -5.77
N LEU A 146 10.27 -15.29 -7.02
CA LEU A 146 11.29 -16.28 -7.37
C LEU A 146 12.72 -15.80 -7.07
N ILE A 147 13.05 -14.53 -7.32
CA ILE A 147 14.35 -13.94 -6.96
C ILE A 147 14.49 -13.87 -5.43
N GLY A 148 13.42 -13.52 -4.73
CA GLY A 148 13.35 -13.44 -3.28
C GLY A 148 13.12 -14.78 -2.57
N TYR A 149 13.28 -15.92 -3.25
CA TYR A 149 12.96 -17.25 -2.71
C TYR A 149 13.62 -17.51 -1.33
N TRP A 150 14.94 -17.31 -1.25
CA TRP A 150 15.69 -17.32 0.01
C TRP A 150 15.59 -15.98 0.74
N HIS A 151 14.37 -15.59 1.10
CA HIS A 151 14.03 -14.32 1.75
C HIS A 151 14.79 -14.04 3.06
N HIS A 152 15.38 -15.06 3.71
CA HIS A 152 16.24 -14.85 4.89
C HIS A 152 17.57 -14.16 4.52
N ARG A 153 18.07 -14.32 3.29
CA ARG A 153 19.29 -13.67 2.82
C ARG A 153 19.05 -12.22 2.41
N SER A 154 19.93 -11.32 2.86
CA SER A 154 19.80 -9.88 2.61
C SER A 154 20.06 -9.48 1.15
N ASP A 155 20.94 -10.22 0.46
CA ASP A 155 21.25 -10.02 -0.95
C ASP A 155 20.08 -10.43 -1.85
N ALA A 156 19.44 -11.57 -1.59
CA ALA A 156 18.24 -12.02 -2.29
C ALA A 156 17.10 -11.01 -2.16
N ARG A 157 16.81 -10.53 -0.94
CA ARG A 157 15.78 -9.49 -0.73
C ARG A 157 16.10 -8.22 -1.52
N ARG A 158 17.32 -7.69 -1.40
CA ARG A 158 17.72 -6.46 -2.09
C ARG A 158 17.69 -6.61 -3.61
N GLY A 159 18.15 -7.74 -4.14
CA GLY A 159 18.09 -8.08 -5.56
C GLY A 159 16.65 -8.13 -6.07
N ALA A 160 15.76 -8.81 -5.35
CA ALA A 160 14.34 -8.89 -5.68
C ALA A 160 13.69 -7.49 -5.70
N TYR A 161 13.86 -6.69 -4.63
CA TYR A 161 13.31 -5.33 -4.57
C TYR A 161 13.79 -4.44 -5.72
N MET A 162 15.07 -4.49 -6.05
CA MET A 162 15.62 -3.70 -7.14
C MET A 162 15.06 -4.15 -8.50
N ALA A 163 14.96 -5.46 -8.74
CA ALA A 163 14.34 -5.99 -9.96
C ALA A 163 12.88 -5.54 -10.09
N LEU A 164 12.08 -5.65 -9.02
CA LEU A 164 10.68 -5.21 -9.03
C LEU A 164 10.56 -3.70 -9.26
N MET A 165 11.35 -2.88 -8.57
CA MET A 165 11.28 -1.42 -8.73
C MET A 165 11.66 -0.98 -10.14
N VAL A 166 12.71 -1.55 -10.74
CA VAL A 166 13.13 -1.19 -12.10
C VAL A 166 12.13 -1.68 -13.14
N THR A 167 11.71 -2.94 -13.07
CA THR A 167 10.82 -3.54 -14.07
C THR A 167 9.36 -3.09 -13.91
N GLY A 168 8.90 -2.88 -12.67
CA GLY A 168 7.56 -2.37 -12.39
C GLY A 168 7.43 -0.88 -12.70
N ALA A 169 8.44 -0.04 -12.41
CA ALA A 169 8.41 1.35 -12.88
C ALA A 169 8.41 1.43 -14.41
N GLY A 170 9.20 0.58 -15.08
CA GLY A 170 9.15 0.47 -16.54
C GLY A 170 7.81 -0.03 -17.07
N GLY A 171 7.17 -1.00 -16.41
CA GLY A 171 5.85 -1.48 -16.81
C GLY A 171 4.72 -0.47 -16.58
N LEU A 172 4.83 0.41 -15.58
CA LEU A 172 3.93 1.57 -15.46
C LEU A 172 4.12 2.58 -16.61
N CYS A 173 5.36 2.82 -17.05
CA CYS A 173 5.60 3.61 -18.26
C CYS A 173 5.01 2.93 -19.51
N LEU A 174 5.16 1.60 -19.61
CA LEU A 174 4.55 0.83 -20.69
C LEU A 174 3.02 0.96 -20.70
N LEU A 175 2.37 0.91 -19.53
CA LEU A 175 0.92 1.12 -19.42
C LEU A 175 0.52 2.49 -19.98
N ALA A 176 1.21 3.55 -19.58
CA ALA A 176 0.96 4.89 -20.10
C ALA A 176 1.17 4.97 -21.62
N GLY A 177 2.24 4.35 -22.13
CA GLY A 177 2.54 4.29 -23.56
C GLY A 177 1.47 3.53 -24.36
N VAL A 178 1.00 2.39 -23.86
CA VAL A 178 -0.08 1.59 -24.47
C VAL A 178 -1.42 2.31 -24.42
N MET A 179 -1.72 3.04 -23.34
CA MET A 179 -2.95 3.86 -23.26
C MET A 179 -2.96 4.94 -24.33
N LEU A 180 -1.84 5.63 -24.54
CA LEU A 180 -1.68 6.61 -25.63
C LEU A 180 -1.75 5.94 -27.00
N LEU A 181 -1.09 4.79 -27.19
CA LEU A 181 -1.12 4.05 -28.45
C LEU A 181 -2.55 3.64 -28.82
N GLY A 182 -3.32 3.09 -27.87
CA GLY A 182 -4.72 2.75 -28.10
C GLY A 182 -5.63 3.95 -28.31
N HIS A 183 -5.30 5.12 -27.74
CA HIS A 183 -5.99 6.37 -28.05
C HIS A 183 -5.75 6.83 -29.49
N VAL A 184 -4.51 6.74 -29.98
CA VAL A 184 -4.14 7.08 -31.38
C VAL A 184 -4.82 6.14 -32.38
N VAL A 185 -4.82 4.84 -32.12
CA VAL A 185 -5.42 3.83 -33.00
C VAL A 185 -6.95 3.76 -32.86
N GLY A 186 -7.51 4.22 -31.74
CA GLY A 186 -8.92 4.06 -31.39
C GLY A 186 -9.29 2.65 -30.92
N SER A 187 -8.31 1.79 -30.62
CA SER A 187 -8.51 0.40 -30.21
C SER A 187 -7.29 -0.17 -29.48
N TYR A 188 -7.52 -1.07 -28.52
CA TYR A 188 -6.47 -1.86 -27.86
C TYR A 188 -6.26 -3.25 -28.48
N ASP A 189 -7.06 -3.61 -29.49
CA ASP A 189 -6.87 -4.83 -30.28
C ASP A 189 -5.55 -4.80 -31.05
N LEU A 190 -4.75 -5.86 -30.88
CA LEU A 190 -3.40 -5.93 -31.42
C LEU A 190 -3.38 -5.99 -32.95
N ASP A 191 -4.32 -6.66 -33.61
CA ASP A 191 -4.35 -6.73 -35.08
C ASP A 191 -4.61 -5.34 -35.69
N LYS A 192 -5.51 -4.56 -35.07
CA LYS A 192 -5.75 -3.16 -35.48
C LYS A 192 -4.53 -2.27 -35.26
N VAL A 193 -3.82 -2.46 -34.15
CA VAL A 193 -2.60 -1.69 -33.84
C VAL A 193 -1.48 -1.99 -34.84
N LEU A 194 -1.27 -3.27 -35.17
CA LEU A 194 -0.23 -3.69 -36.13
C LEU A 194 -0.52 -3.17 -37.54
N ALA A 195 -1.80 -3.10 -37.93
CA ALA A 195 -2.21 -2.52 -39.22
C ALA A 195 -2.10 -0.99 -39.27
N ALA A 196 -2.08 -0.29 -38.12
CA ALA A 196 -2.10 1.17 -38.04
C ALA A 196 -0.71 1.83 -38.00
N GLY A 197 0.34 1.15 -38.48
CA GLY A 197 1.73 1.62 -38.35
C GLY A 197 2.02 3.00 -38.95
N GLU A 198 1.44 3.33 -40.11
CA GLU A 198 1.59 4.66 -40.72
C GLU A 198 0.91 5.76 -39.89
N LEU A 199 -0.33 5.51 -39.44
CA LEU A 199 -1.07 6.41 -38.57
C LEU A 199 -0.30 6.70 -37.27
N ILE A 200 0.24 5.66 -36.64
CA ILE A 200 0.97 5.78 -35.37
C ILE A 200 2.22 6.67 -35.54
N ARG A 201 3.02 6.41 -36.58
CA ARG A 201 4.29 7.13 -36.83
C ARG A 201 4.06 8.58 -37.26
N ALA A 202 2.96 8.87 -37.94
CA ALA A 202 2.61 10.24 -38.36
C ALA A 202 1.95 11.07 -37.24
N HIS A 203 1.52 10.45 -36.13
CA HIS A 203 0.76 11.14 -35.09
C HIS A 203 1.65 12.03 -34.19
N ALA A 204 1.15 13.21 -33.80
CA ALA A 204 1.89 14.18 -32.97
C ALA A 204 2.34 13.66 -31.59
N LEU A 205 1.69 12.61 -31.08
CA LEU A 205 2.03 11.97 -29.80
C LEU A 205 3.11 10.89 -29.92
N TYR A 206 3.55 10.54 -31.13
CA TYR A 206 4.56 9.51 -31.38
C TYR A 206 5.86 9.72 -30.58
N PRO A 207 6.43 10.95 -30.50
CA PRO A 207 7.66 11.20 -29.74
C PRO A 207 7.52 11.01 -28.22
N ILE A 208 6.29 10.94 -27.69
CA ILE A 208 6.02 10.72 -26.26
C ILE A 208 5.68 9.25 -26.02
N LEU A 209 4.81 8.67 -26.84
CA LEU A 209 4.39 7.28 -26.68
C LEU A 209 5.53 6.30 -26.92
N LEU A 210 6.42 6.57 -27.89
CA LEU A 210 7.52 5.68 -28.23
C LEU A 210 8.50 5.52 -27.05
N PRO A 211 9.08 6.59 -26.46
CA PRO A 211 9.92 6.45 -25.28
C PRO A 211 9.25 5.76 -24.09
N LEU A 212 7.95 5.96 -23.86
CA LEU A 212 7.22 5.30 -22.77
C LEU A 212 7.17 3.77 -22.95
N ILE A 213 6.85 3.31 -24.17
CA ILE A 213 6.87 1.88 -24.52
C ILE A 213 8.29 1.33 -24.43
N LEU A 214 9.27 2.06 -24.97
CA LEU A 214 10.68 1.66 -24.95
C LEU A 214 11.23 1.57 -23.52
N ILE A 215 10.92 2.51 -22.61
CA ILE A 215 11.33 2.40 -21.19
C ILE A 215 10.82 1.09 -20.58
N GLY A 216 9.58 0.70 -20.89
CA GLY A 216 9.04 -0.60 -20.54
C GLY A 216 9.90 -1.75 -21.06
N ALA A 217 10.03 -1.84 -22.39
CA ALA A 217 10.77 -2.92 -23.04
C ALA A 217 12.25 -3.02 -22.59
N LEU A 218 12.95 -1.89 -22.55
CA LEU A 218 14.37 -1.77 -22.19
C LEU A 218 14.60 -2.11 -20.71
N SER A 219 13.68 -1.75 -19.80
CA SER A 219 13.79 -2.09 -18.38
C SER A 219 13.74 -3.61 -18.14
N LYS A 220 12.83 -4.31 -18.81
CA LYS A 220 12.59 -5.76 -18.63
C LYS A 220 13.62 -6.63 -19.36
N SER A 221 14.15 -6.15 -20.48
CA SER A 221 15.24 -6.79 -21.22
C SER A 221 16.64 -6.38 -20.75
N ALA A 222 16.73 -5.70 -19.60
CA ALA A 222 17.98 -5.30 -18.95
C ALA A 222 18.93 -4.53 -19.88
N GLN A 223 18.38 -3.61 -20.68
CA GLN A 223 19.15 -2.72 -21.55
C GLN A 223 19.72 -1.54 -20.77
N PHE A 224 20.72 -0.85 -21.32
CA PHE A 224 21.22 0.40 -20.78
C PHE A 224 20.11 1.47 -20.81
N PRO A 225 19.91 2.24 -19.72
CA PRO A 225 20.68 2.28 -18.46
C PRO A 225 20.16 1.34 -17.34
N PHE A 226 19.15 0.52 -17.60
CA PHE A 226 18.46 -0.33 -16.61
C PHE A 226 19.12 -1.69 -16.32
N HIS A 227 20.16 -2.08 -17.06
CA HIS A 227 20.82 -3.40 -17.00
C HIS A 227 21.27 -3.89 -15.60
N PHE A 228 21.49 -2.99 -14.64
CA PHE A 228 22.11 -3.29 -13.35
C PHE A 228 21.29 -4.22 -12.44
N TRP A 229 19.98 -4.38 -12.66
CA TRP A 229 19.17 -5.27 -11.81
C TRP A 229 19.47 -6.76 -12.06
N LEU A 230 19.80 -7.12 -13.31
CA LEU A 230 19.94 -8.53 -13.73
C LEU A 230 21.10 -9.26 -13.03
N PRO A 231 22.33 -8.71 -12.92
CA PRO A 231 23.42 -9.39 -12.20
C PRO A 231 23.12 -9.60 -10.72
N HIS A 232 22.30 -8.74 -10.13
CA HIS A 232 21.87 -8.85 -8.73
C HIS A 232 20.68 -9.79 -8.53
N ALA A 233 19.92 -10.10 -9.58
CA ALA A 233 18.91 -11.16 -9.57
C ALA A 233 19.52 -12.57 -9.49
N MET A 234 20.83 -12.74 -9.75
CA MET A 234 21.56 -14.02 -9.65
C MET A 234 21.72 -14.57 -8.22
N ALA A 235 21.12 -13.91 -7.22
CA ALA A 235 20.90 -14.47 -5.89
C ALA A 235 19.83 -15.58 -5.89
N ALA A 236 19.00 -15.65 -6.94
CA ALA A 236 17.99 -16.68 -7.11
C ALA A 236 18.60 -18.10 -7.28
N PRO A 237 17.83 -19.16 -6.96
CA PRO A 237 18.19 -20.52 -7.32
C PRO A 237 18.51 -20.66 -8.82
N THR A 238 19.46 -21.53 -9.18
CA THR A 238 19.88 -21.66 -10.60
C THR A 238 18.76 -22.02 -11.56
N PRO A 239 17.79 -22.90 -11.21
CA PRO A 239 16.66 -23.18 -12.10
C PRO A 239 15.88 -21.91 -12.48
N VAL A 240 15.72 -20.97 -11.53
CA VAL A 240 15.08 -19.67 -11.80
C VAL A 240 15.92 -18.87 -12.79
N SER A 241 17.23 -18.79 -12.57
CA SER A 241 18.12 -18.07 -13.49
C SER A 241 18.11 -18.68 -14.89
N ALA A 242 18.15 -20.02 -14.99
CA ALA A 242 18.06 -20.73 -16.26
C ALA A 242 16.75 -20.42 -16.99
N TYR A 243 15.62 -20.34 -16.29
CA TYR A 243 14.34 -20.06 -16.92
C TYR A 243 14.13 -18.58 -17.26
N LEU A 244 14.25 -17.69 -16.25
CA LEU A 244 13.98 -16.26 -16.36
C LEU A 244 14.94 -15.54 -17.31
N HIS A 245 16.22 -15.92 -17.28
CA HIS A 245 17.27 -15.18 -17.98
C HIS A 245 17.67 -15.83 -19.30
N SER A 246 17.22 -17.05 -19.58
CA SER A 246 17.45 -17.68 -20.88
C SER A 246 16.23 -17.63 -21.78
N ALA A 247 15.02 -17.88 -21.28
CA ALA A 247 13.86 -18.16 -22.15
C ALA A 247 12.70 -17.15 -22.03
N THR A 248 12.55 -16.51 -20.87
CA THR A 248 11.26 -15.90 -20.50
C THR A 248 11.36 -14.42 -20.12
N MET A 249 11.61 -14.10 -18.85
CA MET A 249 11.49 -12.74 -18.30
C MET A 249 12.26 -11.70 -19.11
N VAL A 250 13.54 -11.95 -19.35
CA VAL A 250 14.39 -10.99 -20.06
C VAL A 250 14.08 -10.92 -21.55
N LYS A 251 13.43 -11.96 -22.09
CA LYS A 251 12.95 -11.99 -23.47
C LYS A 251 11.61 -11.28 -23.64
N ALA A 252 10.84 -11.02 -22.58
CA ALA A 252 9.58 -10.28 -22.67
C ALA A 252 9.76 -8.88 -23.28
N GLY A 253 10.86 -8.18 -22.94
CA GLY A 253 11.18 -6.89 -23.54
C GLY A 253 11.45 -6.96 -25.04
N VAL A 254 12.32 -7.87 -25.48
CA VAL A 254 12.60 -8.04 -26.92
C VAL A 254 11.44 -8.67 -27.68
N PHE A 255 10.60 -9.47 -27.02
CA PHE A 255 9.33 -9.95 -27.56
C PHE A 255 8.41 -8.79 -27.87
N LEU A 256 8.24 -7.84 -26.94
CA LEU A 256 7.40 -6.67 -27.17
C LEU A 256 7.94 -5.78 -28.29
N LEU A 257 9.27 -5.56 -28.34
CA LEU A 257 9.91 -4.81 -29.42
C LEU A 257 9.67 -5.47 -30.78
N ALA A 258 9.89 -6.78 -30.90
CA ALA A 258 9.64 -7.52 -32.13
C ALA A 258 8.14 -7.57 -32.48
N ARG A 259 7.26 -7.70 -31.47
CA ARG A 259 5.82 -7.76 -31.66
C ARG A 259 5.28 -6.45 -32.22
N LEU A 260 5.72 -5.31 -31.71
CA LEU A 260 5.29 -3.98 -32.15
C LEU A 260 6.15 -3.42 -33.29
N TRP A 261 7.17 -4.17 -33.74
CA TRP A 261 8.08 -3.75 -34.79
C TRP A 261 7.34 -3.33 -36.08
N PRO A 262 6.33 -4.06 -36.59
CA PRO A 262 5.59 -3.63 -37.78
C PRO A 262 4.92 -2.25 -37.66
N SER A 263 4.52 -1.87 -36.44
CA SER A 263 3.79 -0.63 -36.18
C SER A 263 4.66 0.55 -35.71
N LEU A 264 5.80 0.27 -35.09
CA LEU A 264 6.63 1.29 -34.43
C LEU A 264 8.01 1.49 -35.07
N SER A 265 8.48 0.59 -35.92
CA SER A 265 9.79 0.72 -36.57
C SER A 265 9.75 1.64 -37.80
N GLY A 266 10.91 1.95 -38.36
CA GLY A 266 11.05 2.74 -39.59
C GLY A 266 11.10 4.26 -39.38
N SER A 267 11.06 4.74 -38.14
CA SER A 267 11.35 6.15 -37.82
C SER A 267 12.80 6.33 -37.37
N GLU A 268 13.31 7.58 -37.43
CA GLU A 268 14.65 7.92 -36.94
C GLU A 268 14.75 7.77 -35.42
N GLU A 269 13.71 8.14 -34.67
CA GLU A 269 13.68 8.00 -33.22
C GLU A 269 13.77 6.53 -32.79
N TRP A 270 13.05 5.63 -33.48
CA TRP A 270 13.20 4.19 -33.27
C TRP A 270 14.63 3.75 -33.52
N PHE A 271 15.19 4.13 -34.67
CA PHE A 271 16.56 3.78 -35.05
C PHE A 271 17.55 4.18 -33.96
N TYR A 272 17.64 5.46 -33.60
CA TYR A 272 18.66 5.93 -32.67
C TYR A 272 18.45 5.44 -31.24
N ILE A 273 17.22 5.39 -30.74
CA ILE A 273 16.96 4.98 -29.36
C ILE A 273 17.19 3.48 -29.21
N VAL A 274 16.64 2.66 -30.10
CA VAL A 274 16.68 1.19 -29.99
C VAL A 274 18.06 0.66 -30.38
N SER A 275 18.63 1.09 -31.51
CA SER A 275 19.99 0.67 -31.91
C SER A 275 21.04 1.19 -30.94
N GLY A 276 20.93 2.45 -30.49
CA GLY A 276 21.85 3.05 -29.52
C GLY A 276 21.83 2.32 -28.18
N ALA A 277 20.63 2.07 -27.63
CA ALA A 277 20.49 1.28 -26.40
C ALA A 277 21.02 -0.15 -26.57
N GLY A 278 20.72 -0.81 -27.69
CA GLY A 278 21.22 -2.14 -28.02
C GLY A 278 22.75 -2.21 -28.11
N ALA A 279 23.37 -1.29 -28.85
CA ALA A 279 24.82 -1.20 -29.04
C ALA A 279 25.55 -0.92 -27.72
N CYS A 280 25.07 0.04 -26.92
CA CYS A 280 25.63 0.30 -25.58
C CYS A 280 25.51 -0.94 -24.68
N THR A 281 24.37 -1.61 -24.70
CA THR A 281 24.13 -2.80 -23.87
C THR A 281 25.00 -3.98 -24.30
N LEU A 282 25.14 -4.19 -25.60
CA LEU A 282 25.97 -5.21 -26.22
C LEU A 282 27.43 -5.08 -25.75
N LEU A 283 28.00 -3.87 -25.90
CA LEU A 283 29.38 -3.57 -25.51
C LEU A 283 29.60 -3.63 -24.01
N LEU A 284 28.77 -2.92 -23.22
CA LEU A 284 28.93 -2.84 -21.77
C LEU A 284 28.72 -4.22 -21.12
N GLY A 285 27.74 -4.99 -21.60
CA GLY A 285 27.49 -6.36 -21.16
C GLY A 285 28.70 -7.26 -21.42
N ALA A 286 29.22 -7.27 -22.65
CA ALA A 286 30.36 -8.11 -23.00
C ALA A 286 31.62 -7.71 -22.23
N TYR A 287 31.88 -6.40 -22.11
CA TYR A 287 33.01 -5.88 -21.37
C TYR A 287 32.94 -6.26 -19.88
N CYS A 288 31.80 -6.03 -19.22
CA CYS A 288 31.64 -6.37 -17.81
C CYS A 288 31.71 -7.88 -17.54
N ALA A 289 31.24 -8.72 -18.46
CA ALA A 289 31.30 -10.18 -18.33
C ALA A 289 32.74 -10.69 -18.22
N MET A 290 33.67 -10.13 -18.98
CA MET A 290 35.10 -10.52 -18.97
C MET A 290 35.76 -10.38 -17.60
N PHE A 291 35.25 -9.51 -16.72
CA PHE A 291 35.83 -9.24 -15.40
C PHE A 291 34.99 -9.82 -14.24
N GLN A 292 33.92 -10.58 -14.51
CA GLN A 292 33.15 -11.24 -13.47
C GLN A 292 33.89 -12.47 -12.92
N ASN A 293 33.91 -12.63 -11.60
CA ASN A 293 34.53 -13.80 -10.95
C ASN A 293 33.50 -14.87 -10.57
N ASP A 294 32.21 -14.56 -10.68
CA ASP A 294 31.09 -15.44 -10.36
C ASP A 294 30.53 -16.02 -11.66
N LEU A 295 30.34 -17.34 -11.74
CA LEU A 295 29.83 -17.99 -12.96
C LEU A 295 28.45 -17.46 -13.37
N LYS A 296 27.50 -17.34 -12.42
CA LYS A 296 26.17 -16.78 -12.73
C LYS A 296 26.27 -15.31 -13.07
N GLY A 297 27.13 -14.56 -12.39
CA GLY A 297 27.42 -13.16 -12.69
C GLY A 297 27.94 -12.96 -14.13
N LEU A 298 28.88 -13.79 -14.57
CA LEU A 298 29.39 -13.80 -15.95
C LEU A 298 28.26 -14.11 -16.93
N LEU A 299 27.48 -15.16 -16.66
CA LEU A 299 26.35 -15.54 -17.51
C LEU A 299 25.26 -14.46 -17.57
N ALA A 300 25.01 -13.73 -16.49
CA ALA A 300 24.10 -12.58 -16.46
C ALA A 300 24.56 -11.45 -17.38
N TYR A 301 25.84 -11.06 -17.32
CA TYR A 301 26.38 -10.04 -18.22
C TYR A 301 26.48 -10.51 -19.67
N SER A 302 26.72 -11.80 -19.91
CA SER A 302 26.61 -12.38 -21.26
C SER A 302 25.17 -12.28 -21.78
N THR A 303 24.17 -12.52 -20.92
CA THR A 303 22.75 -12.39 -21.25
C THR A 303 22.40 -10.94 -21.63
N ILE A 304 22.87 -9.97 -20.85
CA ILE A 304 22.74 -8.53 -21.17
C ILE A 304 23.31 -8.24 -22.55
N SER A 305 24.52 -8.74 -22.84
CA SER A 305 25.18 -8.55 -24.12
C SER A 305 24.38 -9.13 -25.31
N HIS A 306 23.90 -10.36 -25.20
CA HIS A 306 23.11 -11.01 -26.25
C HIS A 306 21.72 -10.37 -26.44
N LEU A 307 21.07 -9.90 -25.38
CA LEU A 307 19.84 -9.10 -25.51
C LEU A 307 20.12 -7.74 -26.14
N GLY A 308 21.28 -7.14 -25.87
CA GLY A 308 21.77 -5.96 -26.56
C GLY A 308 21.94 -6.18 -28.06
N LEU A 309 22.48 -7.34 -28.47
CA LEU A 309 22.56 -7.75 -29.88
C LEU A 309 21.17 -7.84 -30.51
N ILE A 310 20.22 -8.53 -29.87
CA ILE A 310 18.83 -8.66 -30.38
C ILE A 310 18.16 -7.29 -30.50
N THR A 311 18.32 -6.44 -29.47
CA THR A 311 17.76 -5.08 -29.46
C THR A 311 18.38 -4.23 -30.56
N LEU A 312 19.70 -4.32 -30.77
CA LEU A 312 20.39 -3.63 -31.85
C LEU A 312 19.83 -4.03 -33.21
N LEU A 313 19.71 -5.33 -33.49
CA LEU A 313 19.12 -5.85 -34.73
C LEU A 313 17.70 -5.31 -34.98
N LEU A 314 16.82 -5.34 -33.97
CA LEU A 314 15.47 -4.78 -34.09
C LEU A 314 15.48 -3.26 -34.31
N GLY A 315 16.54 -2.57 -33.88
CA GLY A 315 16.75 -1.13 -34.07
C GLY A 315 17.25 -0.74 -35.46
N LEU A 316 17.78 -1.68 -36.27
CA LEU A 316 18.39 -1.37 -37.57
C LEU A 316 17.40 -1.02 -38.69
N ASN A 317 16.09 -1.03 -38.44
CA ASN A 317 15.03 -0.78 -39.44
C ASN A 317 15.11 -1.68 -40.70
N SER A 318 15.76 -2.86 -40.60
CA SER A 318 15.87 -3.84 -41.70
C SER A 318 14.99 -5.07 -41.42
N PRO A 319 14.18 -5.53 -42.39
CA PRO A 319 13.44 -6.79 -42.26
C PRO A 319 14.37 -7.99 -42.06
N LEU A 320 15.54 -8.01 -42.71
CA LEU A 320 16.54 -9.08 -42.52
C LEU A 320 17.12 -9.06 -41.11
N ALA A 321 17.38 -7.87 -40.56
CA ALA A 321 17.80 -7.73 -39.18
C ALA A 321 16.74 -8.22 -38.19
N ALA A 322 15.45 -7.99 -38.47
CA ALA A 322 14.36 -8.55 -37.67
C ALA A 322 14.32 -10.09 -37.73
N VAL A 323 14.52 -10.70 -38.90
CA VAL A 323 14.66 -12.17 -39.05
C VAL A 323 15.87 -12.68 -38.24
N ALA A 324 17.03 -12.02 -38.36
CA ALA A 324 18.23 -12.36 -37.60
C ALA A 324 18.01 -12.24 -36.08
N ALA A 325 17.23 -11.25 -35.64
CA ALA A 325 16.87 -11.07 -34.23
C ALA A 325 16.03 -12.25 -33.71
N VAL A 326 15.00 -12.68 -34.46
CA VAL A 326 14.17 -13.85 -34.13
C VAL A 326 15.02 -15.11 -34.07
N PHE A 327 15.93 -15.30 -35.02
CA PHE A 327 16.84 -16.44 -35.03
C PHE A 327 17.79 -16.43 -33.82
N HIS A 328 18.35 -15.26 -33.48
CA HIS A 328 19.22 -15.13 -32.32
C HIS A 328 18.46 -15.31 -30.98
N ILE A 329 17.19 -14.90 -30.89
CA ILE A 329 16.33 -15.17 -29.73
C ILE A 329 16.26 -16.69 -29.45
N LEU A 330 16.01 -17.48 -30.48
CA LEU A 330 15.96 -18.95 -30.41
C LEU A 330 17.31 -19.53 -30.00
N ASN A 331 18.38 -19.17 -30.71
CA ASN A 331 19.72 -19.69 -30.41
C ASN A 331 20.17 -19.31 -28.99
N HIS A 332 19.98 -18.05 -28.60
CA HIS A 332 20.32 -17.60 -27.26
C HIS A 332 19.54 -18.37 -26.17
N ALA A 333 18.27 -18.73 -26.41
CA ALA A 333 17.53 -19.52 -25.44
C ALA A 333 18.16 -20.90 -25.20
N THR A 334 18.61 -21.58 -26.27
CA THR A 334 19.12 -22.96 -26.17
C THR A 334 20.50 -23.03 -25.50
N PHE A 335 21.48 -22.25 -25.97
CA PHE A 335 22.82 -22.29 -25.37
C PHE A 335 22.88 -21.61 -23.99
N LYS A 336 22.00 -20.65 -23.70
CA LYS A 336 22.03 -19.98 -22.39
C LYS A 336 21.37 -20.79 -21.29
N ALA A 337 20.25 -21.47 -21.60
CA ALA A 337 19.61 -22.36 -20.64
C ALA A 337 20.54 -23.53 -20.26
N SER A 338 21.23 -24.14 -21.24
CA SER A 338 22.24 -25.17 -20.99
C SER A 338 23.42 -24.64 -20.15
N LEU A 339 23.95 -23.45 -20.44
CA LEU A 339 25.03 -22.85 -19.64
C LEU A 339 24.63 -22.54 -18.19
N PHE A 340 23.42 -22.02 -17.95
CA PHE A 340 22.97 -21.77 -16.57
C PHE A 340 22.78 -23.09 -15.81
N MET A 341 22.19 -24.11 -16.43
CA MET A 341 22.03 -25.42 -15.79
C MET A 341 23.39 -26.09 -15.52
N ALA A 342 24.34 -26.01 -16.46
CA ALA A 342 25.70 -26.49 -16.26
C ALA A 342 26.43 -25.73 -15.14
N ALA A 343 26.33 -24.41 -15.10
CA ALA A 343 26.88 -23.61 -13.99
C ALA A 343 26.24 -23.96 -12.64
N GLY A 344 24.95 -24.31 -12.63
CA GLY A 344 24.28 -24.80 -11.43
C GLY A 344 24.70 -26.19 -11.00
N ILE A 345 25.01 -27.10 -11.94
CA ILE A 345 25.64 -28.39 -11.62
C ILE A 345 27.00 -28.13 -10.96
N ILE A 346 27.83 -27.27 -11.55
CA ILE A 346 29.14 -26.92 -10.97
C ILE A 346 28.98 -26.34 -9.55
N ASP A 347 28.05 -25.40 -9.35
CA ASP A 347 27.76 -24.80 -8.04
C ASP A 347 27.29 -25.85 -7.01
N HIS A 348 26.41 -26.77 -7.42
CA HIS A 348 25.89 -27.85 -6.58
C HIS A 348 26.96 -28.86 -6.18
N GLU A 349 27.78 -29.31 -7.13
CA GLU A 349 28.77 -30.38 -6.92
C GLU A 349 30.07 -29.88 -6.28
N SER A 350 30.44 -28.61 -6.46
CA SER A 350 31.65 -28.03 -5.86
C SER A 350 31.40 -27.18 -4.62
N GLY A 351 30.15 -26.75 -4.39
CA GLY A 351 29.77 -25.82 -3.32
C GLY A 351 30.24 -24.38 -3.52
N THR A 352 30.78 -24.04 -4.70
CA THR A 352 31.19 -22.68 -5.04
C THR A 352 31.02 -22.39 -6.52
N ARG A 353 30.78 -21.12 -6.84
CA ARG A 353 30.67 -20.60 -8.21
C ARG A 353 31.74 -19.56 -8.55
N ASP A 354 32.76 -19.45 -7.70
CA ASP A 354 33.89 -18.52 -7.87
C ASP A 354 34.93 -19.12 -8.84
N ILE A 355 35.04 -18.52 -10.03
CA ILE A 355 35.95 -18.92 -11.11
C ILE A 355 37.41 -18.95 -10.64
N ARG A 356 37.77 -18.18 -9.60
CA ARG A 356 39.14 -18.16 -9.06
C ARG A 356 39.49 -19.42 -8.26
N LYS A 357 38.48 -20.15 -7.78
CA LYS A 357 38.64 -21.38 -7.00
C LYS A 357 38.42 -22.63 -7.85
N LEU A 358 37.60 -22.54 -8.88
CA LEU A 358 37.29 -23.64 -9.79
C LEU A 358 38.44 -23.82 -10.79
N SER A 359 39.04 -25.02 -10.85
CA SER A 359 40.07 -25.37 -11.85
C SER A 359 40.16 -26.88 -12.05
N GLY A 360 40.54 -27.30 -13.26
CA GLY A 360 40.76 -28.71 -13.59
C GLY A 360 39.50 -29.60 -13.50
N LEU A 361 38.30 -29.01 -13.54
CA LEU A 361 37.04 -29.74 -13.37
C LEU A 361 36.76 -30.78 -14.46
N ILE A 362 37.38 -30.69 -15.64
CA ILE A 362 37.19 -31.68 -16.72
C ILE A 362 37.57 -33.11 -16.29
N LYS A 363 38.49 -33.24 -15.32
CA LYS A 363 38.90 -34.55 -14.77
C LYS A 363 37.91 -35.13 -13.78
N LEU A 364 37.08 -34.27 -13.16
CA LEU A 364 36.14 -34.64 -12.10
C LEU A 364 34.71 -34.80 -12.64
N ILE A 365 34.31 -33.94 -13.57
CA ILE A 365 32.98 -33.91 -14.21
C ILE A 365 33.10 -33.80 -15.74
N PRO A 366 33.67 -34.81 -16.43
CA PRO A 366 34.00 -34.75 -17.86
C PRO A 366 32.80 -34.53 -18.80
N PHE A 367 31.65 -35.13 -18.53
CA PHE A 367 30.45 -34.98 -19.35
C PHE A 367 29.87 -33.59 -19.19
N THR A 368 29.69 -33.13 -17.95
CA THR A 368 29.19 -31.78 -17.67
C THR A 368 30.13 -30.71 -18.25
N ALA A 369 31.45 -30.90 -18.12
CA ALA A 369 32.45 -30.01 -18.70
C ALA A 369 32.36 -29.95 -20.23
N THR A 370 32.23 -31.10 -20.90
CA THR A 370 32.11 -31.17 -22.37
C THR A 370 30.86 -30.45 -22.86
N LEU A 371 29.70 -30.70 -22.23
CA LEU A 371 28.45 -30.03 -22.56
C LEU A 371 28.54 -28.51 -22.37
N ALA A 372 29.13 -28.06 -21.26
CA ALA A 372 29.33 -26.65 -20.97
C ALA A 372 30.29 -25.98 -21.97
N MET A 373 31.33 -26.70 -22.40
CA MET A 373 32.27 -26.22 -23.42
C MET A 373 31.60 -26.06 -24.79
N VAL A 374 30.79 -27.03 -25.24
CA VAL A 374 30.05 -26.91 -26.50
C VAL A 374 29.03 -25.77 -26.45
N ALA A 375 28.29 -25.64 -25.35
CA ALA A 375 27.36 -24.52 -25.15
C ALA A 375 28.07 -23.16 -25.12
N SER A 376 29.27 -23.09 -24.51
CA SER A 376 30.10 -21.88 -24.49
C SER A 376 30.70 -21.56 -25.86
N ALA A 377 31.10 -22.57 -26.64
CA ALA A 377 31.55 -22.40 -28.02
C ALA A 377 30.44 -21.86 -28.92
N SER A 378 29.20 -22.32 -28.72
CA SER A 378 28.02 -21.75 -29.38
C SER A 378 27.84 -20.28 -28.99
N MET A 379 27.90 -19.97 -27.70
CA MET A 379 27.84 -18.59 -27.22
C MET A 379 28.93 -17.71 -27.83
N ALA A 380 30.17 -18.21 -27.97
CA ALA A 380 31.28 -17.50 -28.61
C ALA A 380 31.06 -17.27 -30.10
N GLY A 381 30.31 -18.14 -30.78
CA GLY A 381 30.09 -18.12 -32.22
C GLY A 381 31.16 -18.92 -32.97
N VAL A 382 31.49 -20.13 -32.49
CA VAL A 382 32.39 -21.05 -33.20
C VAL A 382 31.66 -21.68 -34.40
N PRO A 383 32.29 -21.79 -35.59
CA PRO A 383 31.68 -22.42 -36.77
C PRO A 383 31.06 -23.80 -36.49
N LEU A 384 30.03 -24.16 -37.26
CA LEU A 384 29.20 -25.38 -37.11
C LEU A 384 28.28 -25.42 -35.88
N LEU A 385 28.28 -24.39 -35.03
CA LEU A 385 27.31 -24.24 -33.94
C LEU A 385 26.28 -23.15 -34.28
N ASN A 386 25.06 -23.31 -33.77
CA ASN A 386 23.96 -22.38 -34.07
C ASN A 386 24.27 -20.91 -33.74
N GLY A 387 25.06 -20.64 -32.70
CA GLY A 387 25.45 -19.27 -32.35
C GLY A 387 26.32 -18.57 -33.40
N PHE A 388 27.10 -19.31 -34.21
CA PHE A 388 27.88 -18.74 -35.32
C PHE A 388 26.96 -18.15 -36.39
N LEU A 389 25.99 -18.94 -36.86
CA LEU A 389 25.06 -18.53 -37.92
C LEU A 389 24.33 -17.22 -37.58
N SER A 390 23.77 -17.13 -36.37
CA SER A 390 23.07 -15.91 -35.95
C SER A 390 23.99 -14.70 -35.73
N LYS A 391 25.28 -14.91 -35.43
CA LYS A 391 26.28 -13.83 -35.31
C LYS A 391 26.80 -13.37 -36.66
N GLU A 392 26.97 -14.29 -37.61
CA GLU A 392 27.32 -13.97 -38.99
C GLU A 392 26.23 -13.13 -39.64
N MET A 393 24.94 -13.51 -39.48
CA MET A 393 23.81 -12.68 -39.90
C MET A 393 23.83 -11.31 -39.22
N PHE A 394 24.15 -11.25 -37.92
CA PHE A 394 24.30 -9.97 -37.22
C PHE A 394 25.40 -9.10 -37.82
N PHE A 395 26.57 -9.65 -38.13
CA PHE A 395 27.64 -8.90 -38.78
C PHE A 395 27.24 -8.44 -40.18
N ALA A 396 26.57 -9.28 -40.97
CA ALA A 396 26.04 -8.91 -42.28
C ALA A 396 25.13 -7.69 -42.20
N GLU A 397 24.16 -7.68 -41.28
CA GLU A 397 23.23 -6.56 -41.13
C GLU A 397 23.90 -5.27 -40.63
N THR A 398 25.04 -5.36 -39.94
CA THR A 398 25.80 -4.15 -39.58
C THR A 398 26.63 -3.59 -40.72
N VAL A 399 27.03 -4.42 -41.69
CA VAL A 399 27.89 -4.03 -42.82
C VAL A 399 27.04 -3.49 -43.98
N PHE A 400 25.92 -4.14 -44.26
CA PHE A 400 25.08 -3.82 -45.42
C PHE A 400 23.93 -2.87 -45.10
N ILE A 401 23.97 -2.21 -43.94
CA ILE A 401 22.99 -1.18 -43.60
C ILE A 401 23.25 0.08 -44.42
N ASN A 402 22.20 0.62 -45.04
CA ASN A 402 22.25 1.93 -45.69
C ASN A 402 21.86 2.99 -44.67
N ALA A 403 22.83 3.76 -44.19
CA ALA A 403 22.62 4.79 -43.16
C ALA A 403 23.53 6.01 -43.39
N THR A 404 23.56 6.96 -42.45
CA THR A 404 24.55 8.04 -42.52
C THR A 404 25.97 7.47 -42.42
N ALA A 405 26.93 8.03 -43.16
CA ALA A 405 28.30 7.50 -43.25
C ALA A 405 28.95 7.14 -41.89
N TRP A 406 28.75 7.93 -40.83
CA TRP A 406 29.33 7.60 -39.52
C TRP A 406 28.76 6.32 -38.89
N VAL A 407 27.50 5.98 -39.15
CA VAL A 407 26.83 4.76 -38.68
C VAL A 407 27.38 3.55 -39.41
N GLU A 408 27.52 3.65 -40.74
CA GLU A 408 28.00 2.57 -41.61
C GLU A 408 29.41 2.11 -41.22
N TRP A 409 30.28 3.04 -40.81
CA TRP A 409 31.63 2.69 -40.33
C TRP A 409 31.64 2.26 -38.86
N SER A 410 30.82 2.86 -37.99
CA SER A 410 30.89 2.60 -36.55
C SER A 410 30.21 1.30 -36.12
N LEU A 411 29.08 0.91 -36.73
CA LEU A 411 28.33 -0.29 -36.32
C LEU A 411 29.13 -1.60 -36.52
N PRO A 412 29.78 -1.86 -37.66
CA PRO A 412 30.63 -3.04 -37.82
C PRO A 412 31.78 -3.09 -36.81
N ILE A 413 32.39 -1.94 -36.50
CA ILE A 413 33.47 -1.85 -35.51
C ILE A 413 32.95 -2.21 -34.12
N VAL A 414 31.83 -1.61 -33.71
CA VAL A 414 31.15 -1.90 -32.44
C VAL A 414 30.79 -3.39 -32.34
N ALA A 415 30.20 -3.95 -33.39
CA ALA A 415 29.84 -5.35 -33.47
C ALA A 415 31.07 -6.26 -33.33
N THR A 416 32.17 -5.97 -34.03
CA THR A 416 33.41 -6.75 -34.00
C THR A 416 34.10 -6.69 -32.63
N ILE A 417 34.14 -5.52 -31.99
CA ILE A 417 34.65 -5.35 -30.62
C ILE A 417 33.78 -6.15 -29.62
N ALA A 418 32.46 -6.06 -29.73
CA ALA A 418 31.57 -6.84 -28.88
C ALA A 418 31.74 -8.35 -29.09
N GLY A 419 31.89 -8.80 -30.34
CA GLY A 419 32.23 -10.18 -30.69
C GLY A 419 33.53 -10.64 -30.06
N THR A 420 34.57 -9.79 -30.12
CA THR A 420 35.88 -10.01 -29.49
C THR A 420 35.75 -10.24 -27.98
N PHE A 421 35.01 -9.37 -27.29
CA PHE A 421 34.72 -9.54 -25.86
C PHE A 421 33.89 -10.80 -25.58
N SER A 422 32.96 -11.15 -26.47
CA SER A 422 32.14 -12.36 -26.36
C SER A 422 32.97 -13.63 -26.39
N VAL A 423 33.93 -13.71 -27.32
CA VAL A 423 34.88 -14.83 -27.38
C VAL A 423 35.76 -14.84 -26.11
N ALA A 424 36.28 -13.69 -25.69
CA ALA A 424 37.16 -13.61 -24.52
C ALA A 424 36.48 -14.07 -23.20
N TYR A 425 35.24 -13.65 -22.91
CA TYR A 425 34.54 -14.13 -21.71
C TYR A 425 34.09 -15.60 -21.85
N SER A 426 33.83 -16.08 -23.06
CA SER A 426 33.45 -17.48 -23.31
C SER A 426 34.65 -18.42 -23.06
N LEU A 427 35.84 -18.01 -23.51
CA LEU A 427 37.11 -18.67 -23.19
C LEU A 427 37.42 -18.62 -21.70
N ARG A 428 37.13 -17.48 -21.04
CA ARG A 428 37.29 -17.39 -19.59
C ARG A 428 36.41 -18.42 -18.86
N PHE A 429 35.14 -18.53 -19.25
CA PHE A 429 34.22 -19.52 -18.68
C PHE A 429 34.72 -20.95 -18.88
N THR A 430 35.35 -21.27 -20.02
CA THR A 430 35.80 -22.64 -20.30
C THR A 430 37.19 -22.94 -19.74
N VAL A 431 38.19 -22.15 -20.11
CA VAL A 431 39.60 -22.40 -19.84
C VAL A 431 39.95 -22.22 -18.36
N ASP A 432 39.36 -21.24 -17.67
CA ASP A 432 39.69 -21.03 -16.25
C ASP A 432 39.01 -22.07 -15.35
N VAL A 433 37.81 -22.55 -15.73
CA VAL A 433 37.00 -23.46 -14.91
C VAL A 433 37.38 -24.93 -15.13
N PHE A 434 37.52 -25.35 -16.39
CA PHE A 434 37.65 -26.78 -16.73
C PHE A 434 39.11 -27.24 -16.86
N PHE A 435 40.02 -26.36 -17.27
CA PHE A 435 41.43 -26.68 -17.50
C PHE A 435 42.34 -26.18 -16.36
N GLY A 436 43.57 -26.69 -16.31
CA GLY A 436 44.53 -26.39 -15.26
C GLY A 436 44.68 -27.53 -14.23
N PRO A 437 45.39 -27.27 -13.12
CA PRO A 437 45.51 -28.24 -12.03
C PRO A 437 44.14 -28.46 -11.36
N THR A 438 43.88 -29.68 -10.90
CA THR A 438 42.64 -30.01 -10.20
C THR A 438 42.56 -29.23 -8.89
N ALA A 439 41.44 -28.54 -8.65
CA ALA A 439 41.22 -27.80 -7.42
C ALA A 439 41.20 -28.73 -6.19
N THR A 440 41.97 -28.38 -5.16
CA THR A 440 42.12 -29.18 -3.93
C THR A 440 41.34 -28.63 -2.73
N ASP A 441 40.96 -27.35 -2.74
CA ASP A 441 40.28 -26.65 -1.65
C ASP A 441 38.86 -26.21 -2.06
N LEU A 442 38.03 -27.20 -2.44
CA LEU A 442 36.61 -27.00 -2.74
C LEU A 442 35.74 -27.46 -1.55
N PRO A 443 34.65 -26.75 -1.22
CA PRO A 443 33.73 -27.16 -0.15
C PRO A 443 33.19 -28.60 -0.30
N HIS A 444 32.96 -29.04 -1.55
CA HIS A 444 32.57 -30.40 -1.88
C HIS A 444 33.49 -30.96 -2.95
N THR A 445 33.75 -32.26 -2.90
CA THR A 445 34.46 -32.97 -3.97
C THR A 445 33.49 -33.20 -5.13
N PRO A 446 33.69 -32.54 -6.29
CA PRO A 446 32.75 -32.65 -7.40
C PRO A 446 32.69 -34.06 -7.98
N HIS A 447 31.48 -34.54 -8.26
CA HIS A 447 31.25 -35.75 -9.05
C HIS A 447 30.18 -35.48 -10.11
N GLU A 448 30.05 -36.38 -11.10
CA GLU A 448 28.99 -36.23 -12.10
C GLU A 448 27.61 -36.39 -11.45
N PRO A 449 26.64 -35.51 -11.77
CA PRO A 449 25.32 -35.61 -11.18
C PRO A 449 24.55 -36.79 -11.82
N PRO A 450 23.42 -37.19 -11.18
CA PRO A 450 22.50 -38.15 -11.76
C PRO A 450 22.11 -37.77 -13.18
N ARG A 451 21.96 -38.77 -14.07
CA ARG A 451 21.70 -38.56 -15.50
C ARG A 451 20.51 -37.61 -15.76
N TRP A 452 19.46 -37.72 -14.98
CA TRP A 452 18.26 -36.89 -15.15
C TRP A 452 18.45 -35.41 -14.79
N MET A 453 19.48 -35.05 -14.02
CA MET A 453 19.86 -33.65 -13.80
C MET A 453 20.60 -33.07 -15.02
N ARG A 454 21.40 -33.88 -15.73
CA ARG A 454 22.16 -33.45 -16.92
C ARG A 454 21.41 -33.62 -18.25
N ALA A 455 20.40 -34.49 -18.32
CA ALA A 455 19.61 -34.73 -19.53
C ALA A 455 19.03 -33.44 -20.18
N PRO A 456 18.52 -32.45 -19.41
CA PRO A 456 18.14 -31.14 -19.97
C PRO A 456 19.28 -30.41 -20.72
N VAL A 457 20.50 -30.49 -20.19
CA VAL A 457 21.69 -29.87 -20.79
C VAL A 457 22.10 -30.63 -22.04
N GLU A 458 22.10 -31.96 -21.99
CA GLU A 458 22.40 -32.84 -23.13
C GLU A 458 21.48 -32.53 -24.32
N LEU A 459 20.18 -32.46 -24.09
CA LEU A 459 19.19 -32.17 -25.14
C LEU A 459 19.44 -30.79 -25.78
N LEU A 460 19.64 -29.75 -24.98
CA LEU A 460 19.84 -28.39 -25.49
C LEU A 460 21.16 -28.23 -26.25
N VAL A 461 22.24 -28.87 -25.78
CA VAL A 461 23.53 -28.90 -26.48
C VAL A 461 23.42 -29.67 -27.79
N PHE A 462 22.71 -30.78 -27.79
CA PHE A 462 22.38 -31.51 -29.01
C PHE A 462 21.61 -30.64 -30.00
N THR A 463 20.62 -29.86 -29.54
CA THR A 463 19.94 -28.86 -30.38
C THR A 463 20.91 -27.83 -30.94
N CYS A 464 21.86 -27.30 -30.16
CA CYS A 464 22.86 -26.35 -30.67
C CYS A 464 23.70 -26.91 -31.81
N LEU A 465 24.09 -28.19 -31.71
CA LEU A 465 24.86 -28.91 -32.74
C LEU A 465 24.02 -29.15 -34.00
N VAL A 466 22.81 -29.71 -33.83
CA VAL A 466 21.93 -30.06 -34.96
C VAL A 466 21.50 -28.80 -35.73
N VAL A 467 21.16 -27.72 -35.02
CA VAL A 467 20.83 -26.43 -35.67
C VAL A 467 22.06 -25.81 -36.34
N GLY A 468 23.27 -25.99 -35.78
CA GLY A 468 24.50 -25.47 -36.40
C GLY A 468 24.94 -26.23 -37.65
N MET A 469 24.74 -27.56 -37.68
CA MET A 469 25.13 -28.42 -38.80
C MET A 469 24.06 -28.57 -39.89
N PHE A 470 22.77 -28.46 -39.53
CA PHE A 470 21.64 -28.63 -40.46
C PHE A 470 20.58 -27.52 -40.27
N PRO A 471 20.94 -26.23 -40.38
CA PRO A 471 20.06 -25.12 -40.02
C PRO A 471 18.78 -25.04 -40.86
N ALA A 472 18.90 -25.23 -42.17
CA ALA A 472 17.78 -25.13 -43.10
C ALA A 472 16.71 -26.20 -42.84
N GLN A 473 17.13 -27.45 -42.60
CA GLN A 473 16.25 -28.59 -42.37
C GLN A 473 15.57 -28.54 -41.00
N VAL A 474 16.26 -28.01 -39.99
CA VAL A 474 15.81 -28.08 -38.59
C VAL A 474 15.00 -26.84 -38.19
N VAL A 475 15.46 -25.65 -38.58
CA VAL A 475 14.91 -24.37 -38.10
C VAL A 475 14.31 -23.53 -39.22
N GLY A 476 14.60 -23.81 -40.49
CA GLY A 476 14.16 -22.97 -41.61
C GLY A 476 12.66 -22.65 -41.61
N SER A 477 11.81 -23.66 -41.52
CA SER A 477 10.34 -23.51 -41.49
C SER A 477 9.81 -22.89 -40.19
N ILE A 478 10.45 -23.19 -39.06
CA ILE A 478 10.11 -22.62 -37.75
C ILE A 478 10.45 -21.12 -37.72
N LEU A 479 11.62 -20.75 -38.23
CA LEU A 479 12.07 -19.36 -38.32
C LEU A 479 11.20 -18.56 -39.29
N ALA A 480 10.87 -19.12 -40.46
CA ALA A 480 10.00 -18.47 -41.42
C ALA A 480 8.62 -18.15 -40.80
N ALA A 481 7.98 -19.15 -40.18
CA ALA A 481 6.69 -18.96 -39.52
C ALA A 481 6.76 -17.92 -38.39
N ALA A 482 7.86 -17.90 -37.62
CA ALA A 482 8.03 -16.96 -36.51
C ALA A 482 8.38 -15.53 -36.95
N ALA A 483 9.16 -15.37 -38.03
CA ALA A 483 9.60 -14.07 -38.51
C ALA A 483 8.54 -13.37 -39.38
N LEU A 484 7.69 -14.12 -40.08
CA LEU A 484 6.64 -13.60 -40.96
C LEU A 484 5.76 -12.50 -40.29
N PRO A 485 5.15 -12.72 -39.10
CA PRO A 485 4.37 -11.66 -38.45
C PRO A 485 5.22 -10.51 -37.90
N VAL A 486 6.52 -10.73 -37.63
CA VAL A 486 7.44 -9.68 -37.11
C VAL A 486 7.82 -8.69 -38.21
N VAL A 487 7.98 -9.15 -39.46
CA VAL A 487 8.33 -8.30 -40.60
C VAL A 487 7.12 -7.68 -41.32
N GLY A 488 5.90 -7.90 -40.82
CA GLY A 488 4.68 -7.34 -41.40
C GLY A 488 4.10 -8.12 -42.58
N GLY A 489 4.42 -9.42 -42.71
CA GLY A 489 3.73 -10.34 -43.64
C GLY A 489 4.50 -10.74 -44.90
N THR A 490 5.57 -10.04 -45.27
CA THR A 490 6.43 -10.42 -46.41
C THR A 490 7.84 -10.73 -45.92
N LEU A 491 8.25 -12.01 -46.00
CA LEU A 491 9.60 -12.42 -45.63
C LEU A 491 10.61 -11.96 -46.68
N PRO A 492 11.73 -11.32 -46.28
CA PRO A 492 12.84 -11.06 -47.18
C PRO A 492 13.54 -12.38 -47.56
N GLU A 493 14.26 -12.41 -48.69
CA GLU A 493 15.12 -13.54 -49.02
C GLU A 493 16.30 -13.60 -48.04
N TYR A 494 16.43 -14.71 -47.31
CA TYR A 494 17.56 -14.97 -46.41
C TYR A 494 18.12 -16.37 -46.62
N SER A 495 19.43 -16.50 -46.43
CA SER A 495 20.15 -17.78 -46.50
C SER A 495 20.51 -18.26 -45.10
N LEU A 496 20.28 -19.54 -44.84
CA LEU A 496 20.79 -20.25 -43.66
C LEU A 496 22.01 -21.11 -44.00
N ALA A 497 22.72 -20.82 -45.09
CA ALA A 497 23.92 -21.56 -45.45
C ALA A 497 24.98 -21.45 -44.34
N ILE A 498 25.71 -22.54 -44.12
CA ILE A 498 26.78 -22.59 -43.11
C ILE A 498 28.02 -21.80 -43.57
N TRP A 499 28.18 -21.68 -44.90
CA TRP A 499 29.31 -21.02 -45.52
C TRP A 499 28.84 -20.15 -46.68
N HIS A 500 29.06 -18.84 -46.55
CA HIS A 500 28.73 -17.84 -47.57
C HIS A 500 29.95 -17.37 -48.39
N GLY A 501 31.09 -18.07 -48.28
CA GLY A 501 32.36 -17.65 -48.87
C GLY A 501 33.16 -16.68 -47.99
N LEU A 502 34.30 -16.22 -48.52
CA LEU A 502 35.11 -15.17 -47.86
C LEU A 502 34.46 -13.80 -48.10
N ASN A 503 33.55 -13.41 -47.22
CA ASN A 503 32.87 -12.11 -47.23
C ASN A 503 33.25 -11.26 -46.01
N ALA A 504 32.82 -9.99 -45.98
CA ALA A 504 33.12 -9.09 -44.86
C ALA A 504 32.64 -9.61 -43.48
N PRO A 505 31.40 -10.15 -43.34
CA PRO A 505 30.95 -10.78 -42.09
C PRO A 505 31.82 -11.94 -41.58
N MET A 506 32.32 -12.77 -42.49
CA MET A 506 33.24 -13.87 -42.17
C MET A 506 34.59 -13.32 -41.67
N ILE A 507 35.14 -12.30 -42.34
CA ILE A 507 36.38 -11.63 -41.90
C ILE A 507 36.20 -11.02 -40.51
N MET A 508 35.09 -10.33 -40.25
CA MET A 508 34.77 -9.80 -38.92
C MET A 508 34.68 -10.90 -37.86
N SER A 509 34.08 -12.05 -38.20
CA SER A 509 34.00 -13.21 -37.31
C SER A 509 35.39 -13.79 -36.98
N LEU A 510 36.27 -13.89 -37.98
CA LEU A 510 37.67 -14.33 -37.78
C LEU A 510 38.48 -13.34 -36.94
N ILE A 511 38.30 -12.04 -37.16
CA ILE A 511 38.92 -10.97 -36.36
C ILE A 511 38.41 -11.04 -34.91
N ALA A 512 37.10 -11.19 -34.71
CA ALA A 512 36.52 -11.31 -33.38
C ALA A 512 37.01 -12.57 -32.65
N MET A 513 37.14 -13.70 -33.34
CA MET A 513 37.65 -14.95 -32.78
C MET A 513 39.13 -14.84 -32.38
N SER A 514 39.99 -14.43 -33.32
CA SER A 514 41.43 -14.26 -33.08
C SER A 514 41.72 -13.18 -32.04
N GLY A 515 41.07 -12.02 -32.15
CA GLY A 515 41.16 -10.93 -31.19
C GLY A 515 40.72 -11.35 -29.79
N GLY A 516 39.64 -12.13 -29.68
CA GLY A 516 39.13 -12.60 -28.39
C GLY A 516 40.08 -13.59 -27.71
N ILE A 517 40.70 -14.48 -28.48
CA ILE A 517 41.74 -15.40 -28.01
C ILE A 517 42.95 -14.61 -27.51
N VAL A 518 43.48 -13.69 -28.32
CA VAL A 518 44.63 -12.85 -27.95
C VAL A 518 44.32 -12.04 -26.69
N LEU A 519 43.16 -11.39 -26.63
CA LEU A 519 42.73 -10.60 -25.48
C LEU A 519 42.63 -11.44 -24.21
N TYR A 520 42.04 -12.65 -24.29
CA TYR A 520 41.98 -13.57 -23.16
C TYR A 520 43.39 -13.98 -22.69
N LEU A 521 44.28 -14.35 -23.60
CA LEU A 521 45.66 -14.75 -23.26
C LEU A 521 46.42 -13.62 -22.55
N LEU A 522 46.27 -12.38 -23.01
CA LEU A 522 46.88 -11.19 -22.37
C LEU A 522 46.32 -10.92 -20.97
N LEU A 523 45.03 -11.17 -20.74
CA LEU A 523 44.36 -10.87 -19.47
C LEU A 523 44.41 -12.03 -18.45
N ARG A 524 44.53 -13.29 -18.90
CA ARG A 524 44.39 -14.50 -18.06
C ARG A 524 45.24 -14.48 -16.80
N ASN A 525 46.53 -14.14 -16.92
CA ASN A 525 47.44 -14.12 -15.77
C ASN A 525 47.07 -13.03 -14.75
N GLN A 526 46.57 -11.88 -15.21
CA GLN A 526 46.17 -10.77 -14.35
C GLN A 526 44.85 -11.06 -13.64
N LEU A 527 43.91 -11.69 -14.35
CA LEU A 527 42.62 -12.14 -13.80
C LEU A 527 42.82 -13.21 -12.73
N LYS A 528 43.68 -14.21 -12.99
CA LYS A 528 44.03 -15.26 -12.00
C LYS A 528 44.66 -14.69 -10.72
N ARG A 529 45.53 -13.69 -10.85
CA ARG A 529 46.14 -12.99 -9.69
C ARG A 529 45.17 -12.06 -8.94
N GLY A 530 43.92 -11.94 -9.39
CA GLY A 530 42.92 -11.09 -8.74
C GLY A 530 43.21 -9.59 -8.83
N ARG A 531 44.03 -9.15 -9.79
CA ARG A 531 44.42 -7.74 -9.95
C ARG A 531 43.22 -6.81 -10.13
N PHE A 532 42.16 -7.30 -10.76
CA PHE A 532 40.94 -6.55 -11.04
C PHE A 532 39.81 -6.99 -10.10
N LYS A 533 39.49 -6.16 -9.11
CA LYS A 533 38.32 -6.35 -8.24
C LYS A 533 37.01 -5.91 -8.89
N TYR A 534 37.08 -4.93 -9.78
CA TYR A 534 35.96 -4.39 -10.56
C TYR A 534 36.39 -4.20 -12.02
N PRO A 535 35.44 -4.16 -12.98
CA PRO A 535 35.76 -3.83 -14.37
C PRO A 535 36.50 -2.48 -14.44
N PRO A 536 37.62 -2.38 -15.16
CA PRO A 536 38.33 -1.12 -15.34
C PRO A 536 37.42 -0.04 -15.95
N VAL A 537 37.63 1.23 -15.60
CA VAL A 537 36.83 2.39 -16.05
C VAL A 537 35.36 2.37 -15.58
N ILE A 538 34.57 1.41 -16.04
CA ILE A 538 33.12 1.26 -15.79
C ILE A 538 32.82 0.93 -14.33
N GLY A 539 33.75 0.30 -13.60
CA GLY A 539 33.59 0.04 -12.16
C GLY A 539 33.39 1.30 -11.30
N ARG A 540 33.73 2.49 -11.82
CA ARG A 540 33.44 3.79 -11.18
C ARG A 540 31.96 4.17 -11.26
N PHE A 541 31.27 3.75 -12.33
CA PHE A 541 29.86 4.01 -12.61
C PHE A 541 29.01 2.80 -12.21
N ASN A 542 28.73 2.68 -10.91
CA ASN A 542 27.96 1.54 -10.38
C ASN A 542 26.45 1.85 -10.35
N GLY A 543 25.69 1.26 -11.28
CA GLY A 543 24.23 1.45 -11.40
C GLY A 543 23.47 1.14 -10.10
N LYS A 544 23.85 0.08 -9.38
CA LYS A 544 23.26 -0.24 -8.07
C LYS A 544 23.47 0.89 -7.05
N ARG A 545 24.66 1.48 -6.97
CA ARG A 545 24.92 2.61 -6.06
C ARG A 545 24.11 3.84 -6.43
N LEU A 546 23.93 4.10 -7.73
CA LEU A 546 23.10 5.21 -8.20
C LEU A 546 21.63 4.99 -7.81
N PHE A 547 21.11 3.79 -8.02
CA PHE A 547 19.75 3.40 -7.62
C PHE A 547 19.54 3.55 -6.10
N GLU A 548 20.44 2.99 -5.28
CA GLU A 548 20.35 3.07 -3.81
C GLU A 548 20.43 4.53 -3.32
N ARG A 549 21.31 5.36 -3.92
CA ARG A 549 21.38 6.80 -3.61
C ARG A 549 20.08 7.52 -3.98
N GLY A 550 19.53 7.24 -5.16
CA GLY A 550 18.25 7.81 -5.61
C GLY A 550 17.11 7.50 -4.64
N LEU A 551 16.99 6.24 -4.21
CA LEU A 551 15.98 5.81 -3.24
C LEU A 551 16.14 6.52 -1.88
N VAL A 552 17.37 6.66 -1.38
CA VAL A 552 17.64 7.40 -0.14
C VAL A 552 17.29 8.89 -0.27
N ILE A 553 17.60 9.52 -1.41
CA ILE A 553 17.23 10.92 -1.68
C ILE A 553 15.71 11.08 -1.67
N MET A 554 14.99 10.23 -2.40
CA MET A 554 13.52 10.25 -2.46
C MET A 554 12.90 10.07 -1.07
N MET A 555 13.36 9.11 -0.27
CA MET A 555 12.87 8.90 1.11
C MET A 555 13.17 10.08 2.03
N ARG A 556 14.30 10.79 1.85
CA ARG A 556 14.62 12.00 2.61
C ARG A 556 13.72 13.17 2.19
N LEU A 557 13.46 13.33 0.89
CA LEU A 557 12.54 14.34 0.36
C LEU A 557 11.12 14.10 0.85
N ALA A 558 10.60 12.88 0.77
CA ALA A 558 9.29 12.51 1.28
C ALA A 558 9.16 12.83 2.78
N ARG A 559 10.15 12.45 3.61
CA ARG A 559 10.15 12.79 5.04
C ARG A 559 10.23 14.30 5.30
N ARG A 560 10.95 15.06 4.47
CA ARG A 560 10.98 16.53 4.56
C ARG A 560 9.63 17.14 4.20
N LEU A 561 8.98 16.65 3.14
CA LEU A 561 7.65 17.10 2.73
C LEU A 561 6.60 16.80 3.81
N VAL A 562 6.56 15.58 4.33
CA VAL A 562 5.66 15.21 5.44
C VAL A 562 5.90 16.12 6.65
N ARG A 563 7.16 16.37 7.04
CA ARG A 563 7.46 17.28 8.17
C ARG A 563 7.08 18.74 7.92
N ARG A 564 6.99 19.18 6.65
CA ARG A 564 6.60 20.55 6.29
C ARG A 564 5.07 20.70 6.18
N ILE A 565 4.39 19.71 5.61
CA ILE A 565 2.96 19.76 5.30
C ILE A 565 2.12 19.26 6.48
N SER A 566 2.59 18.25 7.21
CA SER A 566 1.88 17.71 8.38
C SER A 566 2.33 18.36 9.68
N THR A 567 1.42 18.41 10.66
CA THR A 567 1.68 18.92 12.01
C THR A 567 1.00 18.04 13.04
N ASN A 568 1.72 17.70 14.12
CA ASN A 568 1.17 16.99 15.27
C ASN A 568 0.61 17.96 16.33
N ARG A 569 0.58 19.27 16.04
CA ARG A 569 0.10 20.29 16.99
C ARG A 569 -1.39 20.53 16.77
N LEU A 570 -2.20 20.14 17.76
CA LEU A 570 -3.66 20.34 17.76
C LEU A 570 -4.05 21.79 17.43
N GLN A 571 -3.35 22.79 17.97
CA GLN A 571 -3.63 24.20 17.67
C GLN A 571 -3.54 24.55 16.18
N THR A 572 -2.56 23.98 15.47
CA THR A 572 -2.41 24.23 14.02
C THR A 572 -3.46 23.45 13.24
N GLN A 573 -3.79 22.23 13.67
CA GLN A 573 -4.85 21.44 13.06
C GLN A 573 -6.21 22.14 13.19
N LEU A 574 -6.58 22.60 14.39
CA LEU A 574 -7.80 23.37 14.62
C LEU A 574 -7.82 24.67 13.82
N PHE A 575 -6.71 25.40 13.77
CA PHE A 575 -6.60 26.60 12.93
C PHE A 575 -6.88 26.30 11.45
N LEU A 576 -6.31 25.22 10.90
CA LEU A 576 -6.54 24.82 9.51
C LEU A 576 -7.98 24.40 9.26
N VAL A 577 -8.60 23.67 10.20
CA VAL A 577 -10.02 23.27 10.10
C VAL A 577 -10.94 24.48 10.13
N VAL A 578 -10.74 25.40 11.08
CA VAL A 578 -11.54 26.63 11.17
C VAL A 578 -11.32 27.50 9.93
N LEU A 579 -10.08 27.64 9.47
CA LEU A 579 -9.77 28.39 8.25
C LEU A 579 -10.46 27.76 7.02
N ALA A 580 -10.42 26.44 6.88
CA ALA A 580 -11.12 25.73 5.80
C ALA A 580 -12.64 25.92 5.89
N ALA A 581 -13.23 25.88 7.09
CA ALA A 581 -14.65 26.13 7.30
C ALA A 581 -15.04 27.57 6.93
N VAL A 582 -14.21 28.56 7.28
CA VAL A 582 -14.41 29.96 6.88
C VAL A 582 -14.34 30.11 5.36
N LEU A 583 -13.30 29.55 4.72
CA LEU A 583 -13.17 29.59 3.27
C LEU A 583 -14.38 28.93 2.58
N ALA A 584 -14.83 27.79 3.08
CA ALA A 584 -16.03 27.10 2.58
C ALA A 584 -17.30 27.95 2.76
N GLY A 585 -17.47 28.60 3.92
CA GLY A 585 -18.61 29.50 4.19
C GLY A 585 -18.59 30.78 3.35
N LEU A 586 -17.42 31.23 2.89
CA LEU A 586 -17.27 32.38 2.01
C LEU A 586 -17.58 32.06 0.54
N ILE A 587 -17.43 30.81 0.08
CA ILE A 587 -17.69 30.43 -1.32
C ILE A 587 -19.11 30.83 -1.77
N PRO A 588 -20.20 30.49 -1.06
CA PRO A 588 -21.54 30.92 -1.45
C PRO A 588 -21.71 32.44 -1.49
N MET A 589 -21.00 33.18 -0.65
CA MET A 589 -21.06 34.65 -0.60
C MET A 589 -20.40 35.32 -1.82
N LEU A 590 -19.51 34.61 -2.54
CA LEU A 590 -18.95 35.11 -3.81
C LEU A 590 -19.97 35.08 -4.94
N HIS A 591 -20.96 34.19 -4.87
CA HIS A 591 -21.97 33.99 -5.92
C HIS A 591 -23.35 34.56 -5.56
N SER A 592 -23.59 34.86 -4.28
CA SER A 592 -24.87 35.38 -3.79
C SER A 592 -24.65 36.52 -2.81
N SER A 593 -25.43 37.59 -2.93
CA SER A 593 -25.41 38.70 -1.98
C SER A 593 -26.10 38.31 -0.68
N LEU A 594 -25.52 38.73 0.45
CA LEU A 594 -26.16 38.58 1.75
C LEU A 594 -27.34 39.56 1.84
N SER A 595 -28.57 39.02 1.77
CA SER A 595 -29.80 39.80 1.97
C SER A 595 -30.40 39.57 3.36
N TRP A 596 -30.86 40.67 3.96
CA TRP A 596 -31.67 40.67 5.18
C TRP A 596 -33.12 40.34 4.83
N GLY A 597 -33.85 39.70 5.75
CA GLY A 597 -35.28 39.50 5.58
C GLY A 597 -36.13 40.55 6.31
N ASP A 598 -37.42 40.58 6.00
CA ASP A 598 -38.39 41.57 6.50
C ASP A 598 -39.28 41.02 7.63
N ARG A 599 -38.85 39.97 8.34
CA ARG A 599 -39.63 39.40 9.46
C ARG A 599 -39.78 40.46 10.57
N PRO A 600 -41.01 40.66 11.12
CA PRO A 600 -41.23 41.57 12.24
C PRO A 600 -40.33 41.24 13.42
N LYS A 601 -39.68 42.26 13.98
CA LYS A 601 -38.71 42.11 15.07
C LYS A 601 -39.41 42.26 16.42
N ILE A 602 -39.02 41.44 17.38
CA ILE A 602 -39.47 41.57 18.78
C ILE A 602 -38.70 42.75 19.42
N PRO A 603 -39.37 43.72 20.08
CA PRO A 603 -38.70 44.80 20.79
C PRO A 603 -37.69 44.28 21.83
N GLY A 604 -36.51 44.88 21.90
CA GLY A 604 -35.47 44.48 22.84
C GLY A 604 -35.85 44.81 24.28
N SER A 605 -35.77 43.83 25.19
CA SER A 605 -35.90 44.03 26.63
C SER A 605 -34.54 44.40 27.25
N ILE A 606 -34.51 45.43 28.08
CA ILE A 606 -33.31 45.84 28.83
C ILE A 606 -32.79 44.68 29.70
N VAL A 607 -33.70 43.91 30.29
CA VAL A 607 -33.36 42.73 31.11
C VAL A 607 -32.69 41.65 30.26
N PHE A 608 -33.19 41.42 29.04
CA PHE A 608 -32.61 40.43 28.13
C PHE A 608 -31.23 40.86 27.60
N VAL A 609 -31.07 42.15 27.30
CA VAL A 609 -29.77 42.71 26.86
C VAL A 609 -28.73 42.62 27.98
N THR A 610 -29.09 42.99 29.21
CA THR A 610 -28.18 42.91 30.37
C THR A 610 -27.74 41.47 30.66
N LEU A 611 -28.65 40.50 30.55
CA LEU A 611 -28.36 39.07 30.65
C LEU A 611 -27.28 38.62 29.65
N TRP A 612 -27.44 38.97 28.36
CA TRP A 612 -26.48 38.59 27.33
C TRP A 612 -25.17 39.38 27.39
N LEU A 613 -25.20 40.63 27.84
CA LEU A 613 -23.98 41.39 28.14
C LEU A 613 -23.17 40.69 29.24
N LEU A 614 -23.82 40.23 30.30
CA LEU A 614 -23.16 39.44 31.36
C LEU A 614 -22.58 38.13 30.80
N ALA A 615 -23.32 37.43 29.94
CA ALA A 615 -22.84 36.21 29.27
C ALA A 615 -21.59 36.48 28.40
N ILE A 616 -21.58 37.58 27.64
CA ILE A 616 -20.44 37.98 26.79
C ILE A 616 -19.21 38.31 27.66
N VAL A 617 -19.38 39.10 28.72
CA VAL A 617 -18.29 39.45 29.65
C VAL A 617 -17.71 38.19 30.29
N CYS A 618 -18.56 37.25 30.72
CA CYS A 618 -18.11 35.98 31.29
C CYS A 618 -17.42 35.09 30.24
N ALA A 619 -17.91 35.02 29.00
CA ALA A 619 -17.28 34.23 27.95
C ALA A 619 -15.88 34.77 27.59
N LEU A 620 -15.74 36.09 27.45
CA LEU A 620 -14.46 36.76 27.22
C LEU A 620 -13.52 36.58 28.42
N GLY A 621 -14.04 36.74 29.63
CA GLY A 621 -13.32 36.49 30.88
C GLY A 621 -12.83 35.05 30.99
N ALA A 622 -13.67 34.07 30.64
CA ALA A 622 -13.30 32.66 30.65
C ALA A 622 -12.17 32.37 29.66
N ALA A 623 -12.25 32.89 28.43
CA ALA A 623 -11.20 32.74 27.43
C ALA A 623 -9.87 33.37 27.87
N TRP A 624 -9.94 34.52 28.55
CA TRP A 624 -8.76 35.21 29.12
C TRP A 624 -8.14 34.42 30.27
N GLN A 625 -8.97 33.95 31.20
CA GLN A 625 -8.55 33.28 32.44
C GLN A 625 -8.15 31.81 32.23
N ALA A 626 -8.63 31.13 31.18
CA ALA A 626 -8.44 29.70 30.95
C ALA A 626 -6.97 29.24 30.98
N LYS A 627 -6.03 30.12 30.63
CA LYS A 627 -4.60 29.77 30.60
C LYS A 627 -4.00 29.59 32.01
N TYR A 628 -4.36 30.46 32.96
CA TYR A 628 -3.71 30.56 34.27
C TYR A 628 -4.68 30.29 35.44
N HIS A 629 -5.94 30.69 35.32
CA HIS A 629 -6.97 30.58 36.35
C HIS A 629 -8.14 29.71 35.86
N ARG A 630 -7.88 28.40 35.71
CA ARG A 630 -8.86 27.44 35.15
C ARG A 630 -10.14 27.32 35.96
N LEU A 631 -10.07 27.44 37.29
CA LEU A 631 -11.26 27.45 38.15
C LEU A 631 -12.14 28.66 37.85
N ALA A 632 -11.54 29.86 37.79
CA ALA A 632 -12.26 31.10 37.44
C ALA A 632 -12.85 31.03 36.02
N ALA A 633 -12.11 30.44 35.07
CA ALA A 633 -12.63 30.23 33.72
C ALA A 633 -13.83 29.27 33.70
N LEU A 634 -13.76 28.17 34.45
CA LEU A 634 -14.88 27.23 34.56
C LEU A 634 -16.11 27.88 35.21
N THR A 635 -15.94 28.64 36.30
CA THR A 635 -17.06 29.36 36.93
C THR A 635 -17.69 30.38 35.98
N MET A 636 -16.87 31.07 35.17
CA MET A 636 -17.39 32.02 34.17
C MET A 636 -18.13 31.31 33.03
N VAL A 637 -17.66 30.13 32.59
CA VAL A 637 -18.40 29.28 31.63
C VAL A 637 -19.74 28.85 32.20
N SER A 638 -19.81 28.48 33.48
CA SER A 638 -21.07 28.11 34.13
C SER A 638 -22.05 29.27 34.23
N VAL A 639 -21.57 30.50 34.41
CA VAL A 639 -22.44 31.69 34.29
C VAL A 639 -23.02 31.77 32.88
N CYS A 640 -22.24 31.55 31.82
CA CYS A 640 -22.77 31.52 30.45
C CYS A 640 -23.84 30.42 30.26
N GLY A 641 -23.62 29.23 30.82
CA GLY A 641 -24.59 28.13 30.82
C GLY A 641 -25.90 28.49 31.52
N LEU A 642 -25.82 29.17 32.68
CA LEU A 642 -27.00 29.68 33.40
C LEU A 642 -27.73 30.76 32.60
N MET A 643 -27.01 31.68 31.95
CA MET A 643 -27.62 32.69 31.09
C MET A 643 -28.35 32.05 29.89
N THR A 644 -27.81 30.96 29.33
CA THR A 644 -28.48 30.18 28.29
C THR A 644 -29.74 29.48 28.83
N CYS A 645 -29.68 28.91 30.04
CA CYS A 645 -30.84 28.33 30.72
C CYS A 645 -31.97 29.36 30.91
N VAL A 646 -31.65 30.56 31.42
CA VAL A 646 -32.64 31.64 31.59
C VAL A 646 -33.19 32.09 30.23
N THR A 647 -32.37 32.10 29.19
CA THR A 647 -32.81 32.39 27.81
C THR A 647 -33.82 31.35 27.31
N PHE A 648 -33.62 30.06 27.58
CA PHE A 648 -34.59 29.02 27.25
C PHE A 648 -35.93 29.22 27.99
N VAL A 649 -35.90 29.56 29.28
CA VAL A 649 -37.12 29.92 30.03
C VAL A 649 -37.81 31.13 29.40
N TRP A 650 -37.04 32.16 29.03
CA TRP A 650 -37.56 33.38 28.41
C TRP A 650 -38.29 33.09 27.09
N PHE A 651 -37.79 32.14 26.31
CA PHE A 651 -38.41 31.69 25.06
C PHE A 651 -39.40 30.53 25.25
N SER A 652 -39.89 30.29 26.47
CA SER A 652 -40.88 29.25 26.78
C SER A 652 -40.44 27.83 26.42
N ALA A 653 -39.15 27.52 26.57
CA ALA A 653 -38.55 26.20 26.38
C ALA A 653 -38.11 25.57 27.72
N PRO A 654 -39.04 25.18 28.60
CA PRO A 654 -38.72 24.71 29.96
C PRO A 654 -37.95 23.38 29.99
N ASP A 655 -38.20 22.45 29.05
CA ASP A 655 -37.46 21.18 28.96
C ASP A 655 -35.97 21.40 28.63
N LEU A 656 -35.68 22.33 27.72
CA LEU A 656 -34.31 22.72 27.39
C LEU A 656 -33.64 23.44 28.56
N ALA A 657 -34.37 24.25 29.32
CA ALA A 657 -33.84 24.90 30.52
C ALA A 657 -33.45 23.88 31.60
N LEU A 658 -34.34 22.91 31.89
CA LEU A 658 -34.08 21.86 32.88
C LEU A 658 -32.91 20.95 32.47
N THR A 659 -32.84 20.54 31.20
CA THR A 659 -31.70 19.77 30.69
C THR A 659 -30.40 20.57 30.78
N GLN A 660 -30.39 21.82 30.30
CA GLN A 660 -29.19 22.67 30.32
C GLN A 660 -28.67 22.88 31.74
N LEU A 661 -29.55 23.16 32.70
CA LEU A 661 -29.16 23.32 34.10
C LEU A 661 -28.52 22.04 34.67
N ALA A 662 -29.14 20.89 34.44
CA ALA A 662 -28.65 19.62 34.95
C ALA A 662 -27.32 19.21 34.29
N VAL A 663 -27.19 19.38 32.97
CA VAL A 663 -25.95 19.12 32.22
C VAL A 663 -24.83 20.05 32.71
N GLU A 664 -25.11 21.33 32.93
CA GLU A 664 -24.13 22.30 33.41
C GLU A 664 -23.56 21.88 34.79
N VAL A 665 -24.43 21.45 35.71
CA VAL A 665 -24.01 20.95 37.03
C VAL A 665 -23.15 19.70 36.87
N VAL A 666 -23.60 18.69 36.10
CA VAL A 666 -22.86 17.43 35.91
C VAL A 666 -21.49 17.68 35.28
N THR A 667 -21.44 18.43 34.18
CA THR A 667 -20.19 18.70 33.44
C THR A 667 -19.22 19.52 34.28
N THR A 668 -19.70 20.54 35.00
CA THR A 668 -18.87 21.34 35.90
C THR A 668 -18.22 20.47 36.97
N VAL A 669 -18.99 19.60 37.62
CA VAL A 669 -18.44 18.69 38.64
C VAL A 669 -17.42 17.73 38.05
N LEU A 670 -17.71 17.10 36.91
CA LEU A 670 -16.79 16.16 36.26
C LEU A 670 -15.47 16.84 35.83
N ILE A 671 -15.54 18.08 35.32
CA ILE A 671 -14.36 18.87 34.96
C ILE A 671 -13.57 19.23 36.22
N LEU A 672 -14.21 19.69 37.30
CA LEU A 672 -13.57 20.01 38.58
C LEU A 672 -12.80 18.79 39.14
N LEU A 673 -13.39 17.60 39.08
CA LEU A 673 -12.75 16.36 39.53
C LEU A 673 -11.49 16.01 38.73
N GLY A 674 -11.43 16.39 37.46
CA GLY A 674 -10.24 16.21 36.61
C GLY A 674 -9.20 17.34 36.74
N LEU A 675 -9.63 18.58 37.04
CA LEU A 675 -8.74 19.75 37.11
C LEU A 675 -7.63 19.61 38.17
N ARG A 676 -7.85 18.87 39.26
CA ARG A 676 -6.86 18.66 40.34
C ARG A 676 -5.57 17.95 39.91
N TRP A 677 -5.61 17.18 38.82
CA TRP A 677 -4.43 16.49 38.28
C TRP A 677 -3.66 17.35 37.27
N LEU A 678 -4.22 18.48 36.86
CA LEU A 678 -3.54 19.35 35.92
C LEU A 678 -2.61 20.32 36.65
N PRO A 679 -1.33 20.41 36.25
CA PRO A 679 -0.37 21.30 36.90
C PRO A 679 -0.81 22.76 36.73
N ARG A 680 -0.70 23.53 37.82
CA ARG A 680 -0.93 24.97 37.82
C ARG A 680 0.15 25.63 36.95
N ARG A 681 -0.25 26.48 36.01
CA ARG A 681 0.72 27.24 35.20
C ARG A 681 1.16 28.46 36.01
N ILE A 682 2.45 28.57 36.27
CA ILE A 682 3.05 29.71 36.97
C ILE A 682 3.36 30.79 35.94
N GLU A 683 2.81 31.98 36.14
CA GLU A 683 2.95 33.10 35.20
C GLU A 683 4.37 33.68 35.19
N GLU A 684 5.06 33.63 36.33
CA GLU A 684 6.42 34.15 36.52
C GLU A 684 7.51 33.35 35.77
N VAL A 685 7.24 32.08 35.41
CA VAL A 685 8.19 31.19 34.70
C VAL A 685 8.03 31.30 33.17
N SER A 686 7.51 32.43 32.67
CA SER A 686 7.20 32.65 31.25
C SER A 686 8.48 32.69 30.38
N PRO A 687 8.43 32.29 29.09
CA PRO A 687 9.63 31.99 28.32
C PRO A 687 10.33 33.25 27.75
N LEU A 688 11.61 33.09 27.39
CA LEU A 688 12.55 34.06 26.78
C LEU A 688 11.88 35.10 25.83
N PRO A 689 12.38 36.35 25.74
CA PRO A 689 11.77 37.45 24.97
C PRO A 689 11.38 37.13 23.51
N SER A 690 12.16 36.30 22.83
CA SER A 690 11.91 35.88 21.44
C SER A 690 10.63 35.02 21.27
N THR A 691 10.21 34.34 22.33
CA THR A 691 8.97 33.54 22.35
C THR A 691 7.74 34.42 22.60
N LEU A 692 7.90 35.58 23.25
CA LEU A 692 6.81 36.52 23.52
C LEU A 692 6.27 37.15 22.23
N ARG A 693 7.15 37.56 21.30
CA ARG A 693 6.73 38.11 20.00
C ARG A 693 5.93 37.09 19.18
N LYS A 694 6.41 35.85 19.09
CA LYS A 694 5.71 34.76 18.39
C LYS A 694 4.38 34.41 19.05
N ALA A 695 4.32 34.45 20.39
CA ALA A 695 3.08 34.24 21.13
C ALA A 695 2.08 35.38 20.90
N ARG A 696 2.54 36.64 20.86
CA ARG A 696 1.70 37.80 20.57
C ARG A 696 1.11 37.73 19.16
N ILE A 697 1.92 37.45 18.14
CA ILE A 697 1.44 37.27 16.75
C ILE A 697 0.39 36.17 16.68
N ARG A 698 0.63 35.03 17.34
CA ARG A 698 -0.33 33.93 17.40
C ARG A 698 -1.65 34.35 18.04
N ARG A 699 -1.60 35.02 19.20
CA ARG A 699 -2.80 35.48 19.89
C ARG A 699 -3.58 36.49 19.06
N ILE A 700 -2.91 37.43 18.40
CA ILE A 700 -3.56 38.40 17.50
C ILE A 700 -4.24 37.68 16.34
N ARG A 701 -3.54 36.73 15.69
CA ARG A 701 -4.11 35.91 14.63
C ARG A 701 -5.34 35.13 15.11
N ASP A 702 -5.23 34.47 16.25
CA ASP A 702 -6.32 33.66 16.80
C ASP A 702 -7.51 34.53 17.21
N LEU A 703 -7.24 35.72 17.76
CA LEU A 703 -8.25 36.75 18.04
C LEU A 703 -8.96 37.19 16.76
N LEU A 704 -8.21 37.62 15.74
CA LEU A 704 -8.76 38.03 14.44
C LEU A 704 -9.61 36.91 13.83
N LEU A 705 -9.11 35.68 13.79
CA LEU A 705 -9.85 34.54 13.28
C LEU A 705 -11.14 34.31 14.09
N SER A 706 -11.07 34.33 15.42
CA SER A 706 -12.25 34.14 16.27
C SER A 706 -13.29 35.25 16.10
N THR A 707 -12.86 36.49 15.92
CA THR A 707 -13.75 37.64 15.67
C THR A 707 -14.41 37.53 14.29
N VAL A 708 -13.66 37.16 13.25
CA VAL A 708 -14.20 36.96 11.90
C VAL A 708 -15.18 35.80 11.88
N VAL A 709 -14.84 34.67 12.48
CA VAL A 709 -15.72 33.49 12.56
C VAL A 709 -16.97 33.80 13.38
N GLY A 710 -16.81 34.33 14.59
CA GLY A 710 -17.93 34.63 15.48
C GLY A 710 -18.86 35.72 14.91
N GLY A 711 -18.28 36.79 14.39
CA GLY A 711 -19.02 37.86 13.71
C GLY A 711 -19.72 37.37 12.45
N GLY A 712 -19.04 36.54 11.63
CA GLY A 712 -19.63 35.91 10.45
C GLY A 712 -20.82 35.02 10.80
N MET A 713 -20.69 34.16 11.82
CA MET A 713 -21.78 33.34 12.31
C MET A 713 -22.95 34.17 12.85
N ALA A 714 -22.67 35.27 13.57
CA ALA A 714 -23.70 36.18 14.05
C ALA A 714 -24.47 36.85 12.89
N LEU A 715 -23.75 37.30 11.85
CA LEU A 715 -24.36 37.89 10.65
C LEU A 715 -25.21 36.87 9.89
N LEU A 716 -24.71 35.64 9.72
CA LEU A 716 -25.46 34.56 9.06
C LEU A 716 -26.71 34.17 9.87
N ALA A 717 -26.58 34.02 11.19
CA ALA A 717 -27.72 33.75 12.06
C ALA A 717 -28.77 34.87 12.00
N TYR A 718 -28.33 36.14 12.03
CA TYR A 718 -29.21 37.29 11.88
C TYR A 718 -29.91 37.32 10.50
N ALA A 719 -29.16 37.06 9.42
CA ALA A 719 -29.72 36.98 8.07
C ALA A 719 -30.75 35.85 7.94
N MET A 720 -30.51 34.69 8.55
CA MET A 720 -31.48 33.59 8.54
C MET A 720 -32.72 33.89 9.40
N LEU A 721 -32.55 34.40 10.61
CA LEU A 721 -33.66 34.67 11.55
C LEU A 721 -34.59 35.79 11.08
N THR A 722 -34.08 36.73 10.28
CA THR A 722 -34.89 37.83 9.72
C THR A 722 -35.71 37.42 8.50
N ARG A 723 -35.47 36.24 7.91
CA ARG A 723 -36.23 35.75 6.75
C ARG A 723 -37.53 35.06 7.18
N GLN A 724 -38.53 35.11 6.29
CA GLN A 724 -39.72 34.29 6.41
C GLN A 724 -39.41 32.85 5.99
N THR A 725 -39.89 31.87 6.74
CA THR A 725 -39.74 30.44 6.45
C THR A 725 -41.01 29.94 5.75
N PRO A 726 -40.98 29.70 4.42
CA PRO A 726 -42.20 29.42 3.65
C PRO A 726 -42.86 28.07 3.96
N ASN A 727 -42.13 27.11 4.57
CA ASN A 727 -42.62 25.77 4.91
C ASN A 727 -42.30 25.45 6.38
N ASP A 728 -43.10 25.97 7.32
CA ASP A 728 -42.96 25.61 8.73
C ASP A 728 -43.68 24.29 9.03
N ILE A 729 -43.03 23.42 9.80
CA ILE A 729 -43.57 22.13 10.26
C ILE A 729 -44.02 22.20 11.73
N SER A 730 -43.88 23.34 12.40
CA SER A 730 -44.28 23.52 13.80
C SER A 730 -45.79 23.26 14.01
N SER A 731 -46.64 23.74 13.09
CA SER A 731 -48.09 23.55 13.13
C SER A 731 -48.50 22.08 13.08
N PHE A 732 -47.74 21.25 12.34
CA PHE A 732 -47.92 19.80 12.32
C PHE A 732 -47.71 19.20 13.70
N TYR A 733 -46.58 19.46 14.36
CA TYR A 733 -46.32 18.91 15.70
C TYR A 733 -47.28 19.43 16.76
N LEU A 734 -47.62 20.73 16.72
CA LEU A 734 -48.57 21.33 17.68
C LEU A 734 -49.97 20.73 17.56
N SER A 735 -50.43 20.45 16.34
CA SER A 735 -51.77 19.89 16.11
C SER A 735 -51.84 18.37 16.30
N ARG A 736 -50.72 17.64 16.16
CA ARG A 736 -50.68 16.18 16.19
C ARG A 736 -50.11 15.56 17.49
N ALA A 737 -49.39 16.32 18.32
CA ALA A 737 -48.76 15.78 19.53
C ALA A 737 -49.73 15.10 20.51
N LEU A 738 -50.86 15.73 20.82
CA LEU A 738 -51.87 15.13 21.70
C LEU A 738 -52.70 14.03 21.00
N PRO A 739 -53.32 14.25 19.82
CA PRO A 739 -54.21 13.25 19.24
C PRO A 739 -53.50 12.01 18.68
N GLU A 740 -52.25 12.13 18.21
CA GLU A 740 -51.49 11.01 17.64
C GLU A 740 -50.38 10.53 18.57
N GLY A 741 -49.67 11.44 19.24
CA GLY A 741 -48.56 11.11 20.15
C GLY A 741 -48.97 10.88 21.61
N GLY A 742 -50.22 11.17 21.99
CA GLY A 742 -50.77 10.88 23.33
C GLY A 742 -50.45 11.88 24.43
N GLY A 743 -49.64 12.90 24.16
CA GLY A 743 -49.09 13.77 25.20
C GLY A 743 -49.24 15.26 24.90
N SER A 744 -49.47 16.06 25.94
CA SER A 744 -49.53 17.52 25.81
C SER A 744 -48.14 18.18 25.79
N ASN A 745 -47.07 17.48 26.20
CA ASN A 745 -45.72 17.98 26.07
C ASN A 745 -45.16 17.70 24.67
N VAL A 746 -45.32 18.67 23.77
CA VAL A 746 -44.90 18.56 22.36
C VAL A 746 -43.40 18.24 22.23
N VAL A 747 -42.54 18.78 23.11
CA VAL A 747 -41.09 18.51 23.06
C VAL A 747 -40.79 17.06 23.40
N ASN A 748 -41.33 16.56 24.52
CA ASN A 748 -41.11 15.16 24.91
C ASN A 748 -41.70 14.21 23.88
N VAL A 749 -42.93 14.45 23.40
CA VAL A 749 -43.57 13.64 22.35
C VAL A 749 -42.73 13.62 21.07
N MET A 750 -42.15 14.76 20.66
CA MET A 750 -41.21 14.76 19.52
C MET A 750 -40.00 13.87 19.77
N LEU A 751 -39.40 13.91 20.97
CA LEU A 751 -38.18 13.15 21.29
C LEU A 751 -38.42 11.65 21.44
N VAL A 752 -39.61 11.22 21.89
CA VAL A 752 -39.88 9.79 22.18
C VAL A 752 -40.73 9.10 21.13
N ASP A 753 -41.45 9.87 20.29
CA ASP A 753 -42.34 9.35 19.26
C ASP A 753 -41.94 9.83 17.86
N PHE A 754 -42.37 11.04 17.43
CA PHE A 754 -42.15 11.52 16.06
C PHE A 754 -40.69 11.46 15.59
N ARG A 755 -39.74 11.70 16.49
CA ARG A 755 -38.29 11.64 16.25
C ARG A 755 -37.58 10.78 17.30
N GLY A 756 -38.26 9.72 17.78
CA GLY A 756 -37.70 8.73 18.71
C GLY A 756 -36.36 8.13 18.27
N PHE A 757 -36.15 8.04 16.94
CA PHE A 757 -34.90 7.53 16.37
C PHE A 757 -33.68 8.42 16.67
N ASP A 758 -33.87 9.76 16.69
CA ASP A 758 -32.80 10.71 17.03
C ASP A 758 -32.36 10.49 18.49
N THR A 759 -33.33 10.36 19.41
CA THR A 759 -33.06 10.08 20.82
C THR A 759 -32.43 8.71 21.06
N LEU A 760 -32.83 7.66 20.30
CA LEU A 760 -32.14 6.36 20.34
C LEU A 760 -30.66 6.50 19.94
N GLY A 761 -30.37 7.30 18.92
CA GLY A 761 -29.02 7.65 18.50
C GLY A 761 -28.23 8.36 19.60
N GLU A 762 -28.81 9.39 20.22
CA GLU A 762 -28.19 10.17 21.29
C GLU A 762 -27.82 9.32 22.52
N ILE A 763 -28.73 8.47 23.00
CA ILE A 763 -28.44 7.60 24.16
C ILE A 763 -27.37 6.55 23.81
N THR A 764 -27.33 6.08 22.56
CA THR A 764 -26.27 5.19 22.09
C THR A 764 -24.91 5.89 22.08
N VAL A 765 -24.87 7.16 21.66
CA VAL A 765 -23.67 8.00 21.74
C VAL A 765 -23.22 8.19 23.19
N LEU A 766 -24.14 8.42 24.14
CA LEU A 766 -23.80 8.51 25.55
C LEU A 766 -23.15 7.24 26.10
N VAL A 767 -23.68 6.06 25.76
CA VAL A 767 -23.06 4.78 26.13
C VAL A 767 -21.67 4.65 25.54
N ALA A 768 -21.50 4.97 24.25
CA ALA A 768 -20.20 4.91 23.59
C ALA A 768 -19.17 5.84 24.24
N VAL A 769 -19.57 7.07 24.60
CA VAL A 769 -18.72 8.02 25.32
C VAL A 769 -18.35 7.48 26.69
N ALA A 770 -19.32 6.98 27.48
CA ALA A 770 -19.07 6.46 28.82
C ALA A 770 -18.11 5.26 28.81
N LEU A 771 -18.30 4.31 27.89
CA LEU A 771 -17.40 3.17 27.70
C LEU A 771 -16.00 3.60 27.26
N THR A 772 -15.90 4.60 26.37
CA THR A 772 -14.61 5.14 25.91
C THR A 772 -13.87 5.81 27.06
N VAL A 773 -14.54 6.66 27.85
CA VAL A 773 -13.97 7.29 29.04
C VAL A 773 -13.49 6.23 30.04
N PHE A 774 -14.32 5.23 30.32
CA PHE A 774 -13.93 4.12 31.19
C PHE A 774 -12.69 3.38 30.67
N ALA A 775 -12.64 3.05 29.37
CA ALA A 775 -11.51 2.36 28.76
C ALA A 775 -10.21 3.17 28.81
N LEU A 776 -10.28 4.48 28.52
CA LEU A 776 -9.14 5.40 28.59
C LEU A 776 -8.63 5.54 30.03
N LEU A 777 -9.54 5.70 31.00
CA LEU A 777 -9.19 5.90 32.40
C LEU A 777 -8.76 4.61 33.11
N ARG A 778 -9.22 3.44 32.68
CA ARG A 778 -8.87 2.15 33.32
C ARG A 778 -7.36 1.92 33.40
N ARG A 779 -6.59 2.38 32.41
CA ARG A 779 -5.12 2.29 32.36
C ARG A 779 -4.41 3.63 32.57
N PHE A 780 -5.17 4.70 32.82
CA PHE A 780 -4.60 5.99 33.16
C PHE A 780 -3.91 5.91 34.52
N ARG A 781 -2.79 6.62 34.65
CA ARG A 781 -2.08 6.78 35.92
C ARG A 781 -1.99 8.29 36.18
N PRO A 782 -2.77 8.83 37.13
CA PRO A 782 -2.80 10.27 37.32
C PRO A 782 -1.42 10.78 37.79
N PRO A 783 -0.98 11.96 37.32
CA PRO A 783 0.15 12.66 37.92
C PRO A 783 -0.19 13.07 39.36
N LYS A 784 0.84 13.42 40.14
CA LYS A 784 0.67 13.96 41.50
C LYS A 784 -0.31 15.13 41.51
N GLU A 785 -1.19 15.18 42.50
CA GLU A 785 -2.15 16.28 42.63
C GLU A 785 -1.42 17.62 42.69
N SER A 786 -1.93 18.60 41.94
CA SER A 786 -1.29 19.90 41.77
C SER A 786 -1.62 20.90 42.88
N LEU A 787 -2.67 20.62 43.66
CA LEU A 787 -3.11 21.42 44.79
C LEU A 787 -2.66 20.78 46.10
N GLN A 788 -2.09 21.60 46.99
CA GLN A 788 -1.86 21.20 48.37
C GLN A 788 -3.15 21.34 49.17
N LEU A 789 -3.25 20.63 50.29
CA LEU A 789 -4.37 20.81 51.21
C LEU A 789 -4.43 22.28 51.71
N PRO A 790 -5.63 22.78 52.04
CA PRO A 790 -5.80 24.04 52.75
C PRO A 790 -4.90 24.13 54.00
N ALA A 791 -4.47 25.35 54.36
CA ALA A 791 -3.59 25.56 55.53
C ALA A 791 -4.16 24.95 56.82
N GLN A 792 -5.47 25.10 57.04
CA GLN A 792 -6.21 24.54 58.18
C GLN A 792 -6.09 23.00 58.28
N GLN A 793 -6.07 22.29 57.14
CA GLN A 793 -5.92 20.83 57.11
C GLN A 793 -4.46 20.38 57.18
N ARG A 794 -3.50 21.26 56.85
CA ARG A 794 -2.06 20.98 56.96
C ARG A 794 -1.53 21.11 58.38
N LEU A 795 -2.18 21.93 59.20
CA LEU A 795 -1.78 22.22 60.58
C LEU A 795 -2.21 21.13 61.58
N LEU A 796 -3.10 20.21 61.18
CA LEU A 796 -3.50 19.06 61.98
C LEU A 796 -2.45 17.95 61.88
N ALA A 797 -1.92 17.52 63.01
CA ALA A 797 -1.02 16.37 63.06
C ALA A 797 -1.77 15.08 62.67
N PRO A 798 -1.16 14.20 61.85
CA PRO A 798 -1.81 13.03 61.27
C PRO A 798 -2.34 12.02 62.31
N ASP A 799 -1.80 12.06 63.53
CA ASP A 799 -2.06 11.08 64.59
C ASP A 799 -3.05 11.58 65.66
N VAL A 800 -3.58 12.80 65.52
CA VAL A 800 -4.52 13.37 66.48
C VAL A 800 -5.95 12.97 66.09
N VAL A 801 -6.57 12.11 66.89
CA VAL A 801 -8.00 11.79 66.80
C VAL A 801 -8.78 12.94 67.45
N THR A 802 -9.16 13.93 66.65
CA THR A 802 -10.14 14.96 67.03
C THR A 802 -11.50 14.63 66.40
N ASP A 803 -12.53 15.34 66.82
CA ASP A 803 -13.82 15.50 66.14
C ASP A 803 -13.69 15.98 64.68
N LEU A 804 -12.52 16.54 64.32
CA LEU A 804 -12.11 16.89 62.96
C LEU A 804 -11.26 15.78 62.33
N VAL A 805 -11.87 14.64 62.04
CA VAL A 805 -11.19 13.50 61.40
C VAL A 805 -10.53 13.94 60.08
N ASN A 806 -9.25 13.57 59.92
CA ASN A 806 -8.54 13.78 58.67
C ASN A 806 -9.17 12.93 57.55
N PRO A 807 -9.72 13.53 56.47
CA PRO A 807 -10.41 12.79 55.41
C PRO A 807 -9.53 11.74 54.71
N ARG A 808 -8.20 11.78 54.91
CA ARG A 808 -7.23 10.84 54.34
C ARG A 808 -7.29 9.42 54.90
N HIS A 809 -7.69 9.27 56.16
CA HIS A 809 -7.69 7.99 56.87
C HIS A 809 -9.10 7.52 57.24
N ALA A 810 -10.11 8.36 57.01
CA ALA A 810 -11.50 8.05 57.29
C ALA A 810 -12.07 7.11 56.21
N SER A 811 -12.68 6.01 56.64
CA SER A 811 -13.49 5.14 55.77
C SER A 811 -14.81 5.80 55.35
N ASP A 812 -15.28 6.77 56.13
CA ASP A 812 -16.40 7.67 55.81
C ASP A 812 -15.93 9.12 55.93
N THR A 813 -15.88 9.84 54.81
CA THR A 813 -15.47 11.26 54.79
C THR A 813 -16.51 12.17 55.43
N ALA A 814 -17.70 11.66 55.76
CA ALA A 814 -18.71 12.38 56.55
C ALA A 814 -18.28 12.62 58.02
N LEU A 815 -17.15 12.05 58.44
CA LEU A 815 -16.52 12.36 59.72
C LEU A 815 -15.51 13.51 59.52
N GLY A 816 -15.63 14.59 60.29
CA GLY A 816 -14.75 15.76 60.23
C GLY A 816 -15.26 16.91 59.34
N PHE A 817 -14.38 17.52 58.54
CA PHE A 817 -14.66 18.79 57.80
C PHE A 817 -15.83 18.73 56.80
N MET A 818 -16.24 17.53 56.36
CA MET A 818 -17.35 17.34 55.42
C MET A 818 -18.66 16.93 56.10
N MET A 819 -18.72 16.89 57.43
CA MET A 819 -19.91 16.41 58.18
C MET A 819 -21.18 17.20 57.82
N VAL A 820 -21.13 18.53 57.85
CA VAL A 820 -22.30 19.37 57.54
C VAL A 820 -22.79 19.17 56.09
N PRO A 821 -21.93 19.27 55.05
CA PRO A 821 -22.31 18.89 53.69
C PRO A 821 -22.84 17.46 53.58
N ALA A 822 -22.29 16.50 54.33
CA ALA A 822 -22.67 15.09 54.25
C ALA A 822 -24.07 14.84 54.77
N VAL A 823 -24.42 15.41 55.92
CA VAL A 823 -25.76 15.31 56.48
C VAL A 823 -26.78 15.93 55.52
N LEU A 824 -26.48 17.12 54.99
CA LEU A 824 -27.37 17.80 54.04
C LEU A 824 -27.57 16.99 52.75
N VAL A 825 -26.51 16.49 52.12
CA VAL A 825 -26.62 15.69 50.90
C VAL A 825 -27.34 14.37 51.14
N ARG A 826 -27.10 13.71 52.28
CA ARG A 826 -27.81 12.47 52.66
C ARG A 826 -29.31 12.71 52.84
N LEU A 827 -29.71 13.85 53.42
CA LEU A 827 -31.12 14.25 53.55
C LEU A 827 -31.74 14.63 52.20
N LEU A 828 -30.96 15.25 51.32
CA LEU A 828 -31.42 15.63 49.97
C LEU A 828 -31.54 14.44 49.02
N LEU A 829 -30.80 13.36 49.23
CA LEU A 829 -30.82 12.19 48.35
C LEU A 829 -32.24 11.62 48.13
N PRO A 830 -33.03 11.24 49.16
CA PRO A 830 -34.39 10.73 48.94
C PRO A 830 -35.30 11.76 48.27
N ILE A 831 -35.15 13.06 48.59
CA ILE A 831 -35.90 14.14 47.96
C ILE A 831 -35.57 14.23 46.47
N ALA A 832 -34.29 14.21 46.11
CA ALA A 832 -33.84 14.26 44.73
C ALA A 832 -34.28 13.03 43.91
N LEU A 833 -34.34 11.85 44.54
CA LEU A 833 -34.90 10.63 43.92
C LEU A 833 -36.40 10.77 43.65
N VAL A 834 -37.16 11.33 44.60
CA VAL A 834 -38.60 11.61 44.41
C VAL A 834 -38.80 12.66 43.31
N VAL A 835 -37.99 13.73 43.29
CA VAL A 835 -38.05 14.76 42.23
C VAL A 835 -37.69 14.18 40.87
N SER A 836 -36.67 13.32 40.79
CA SER A 836 -36.30 12.59 39.57
C SER A 836 -37.48 11.75 39.07
N PHE A 837 -38.11 10.95 39.96
CA PHE A 837 -39.28 10.15 39.61
C PHE A 837 -40.49 11.01 39.21
N TYR A 838 -40.71 12.14 39.87
CA TYR A 838 -41.77 13.08 39.53
C TYR A 838 -41.58 13.68 38.12
N LEU A 839 -40.36 14.13 37.80
CA LEU A 839 -40.02 14.64 36.47
C LEU A 839 -40.14 13.57 35.39
N PHE A 840 -39.82 12.32 35.73
CA PHE A 840 -39.99 11.17 34.85
C PHE A 840 -41.48 10.94 34.55
N MET A 841 -42.31 10.79 35.58
CA MET A 841 -43.72 10.45 35.44
C MET A 841 -44.56 11.53 34.74
N ARG A 842 -44.21 12.82 34.93
CA ARG A 842 -44.95 13.93 34.30
C ARG A 842 -44.52 14.26 32.87
N GLY A 843 -43.39 13.70 32.40
CA GLY A 843 -42.69 14.15 31.20
C GLY A 843 -43.52 14.13 29.91
N HIS A 844 -44.48 13.21 29.81
CA HIS A 844 -45.36 13.09 28.65
C HIS A 844 -46.34 14.28 28.50
N ASN A 845 -46.69 14.95 29.60
CA ASN A 845 -47.71 16.01 29.60
C ASN A 845 -47.18 17.36 30.08
N GLN A 846 -46.08 17.38 30.82
CA GLN A 846 -45.48 18.56 31.41
C GLN A 846 -43.95 18.51 31.29
N PRO A 847 -43.25 19.62 31.56
CA PRO A 847 -41.80 19.63 31.44
C PRO A 847 -41.13 18.57 32.33
N GLY A 848 -40.26 17.75 31.74
CA GLY A 848 -39.73 16.51 32.30
C GLY A 848 -39.34 15.49 31.22
N GLY A 849 -39.30 14.22 31.59
CA GLY A 849 -38.96 13.10 30.69
C GLY A 849 -37.75 12.29 31.16
N GLY A 850 -37.44 11.21 30.43
CA GLY A 850 -36.40 10.23 30.82
C GLY A 850 -35.02 10.85 31.00
N PHE A 851 -34.64 11.79 30.12
CA PHE A 851 -33.30 12.38 30.11
C PHE A 851 -33.03 13.30 31.32
N VAL A 852 -33.87 14.31 31.54
CA VAL A 852 -33.75 15.24 32.68
C VAL A 852 -33.84 14.50 34.00
N ALA A 853 -34.82 13.61 34.14
CA ALA A 853 -35.00 12.82 35.34
C ALA A 853 -33.75 11.98 35.66
N GLY A 854 -33.14 11.37 34.63
CA GLY A 854 -31.90 10.61 34.76
C GLY A 854 -30.71 11.48 35.18
N LEU A 855 -30.60 12.70 34.64
CA LEU A 855 -29.56 13.64 35.07
C LEU A 855 -29.75 14.09 36.52
N VAL A 856 -30.97 14.39 36.96
CA VAL A 856 -31.24 14.77 38.37
C VAL A 856 -30.85 13.65 39.33
N MET A 857 -31.20 12.40 39.01
CA MET A 857 -30.75 11.23 39.78
C MET A 857 -29.22 11.12 39.78
N SER A 858 -28.59 11.34 38.63
CA SER A 858 -27.13 11.29 38.49
C SER A 858 -26.44 12.35 39.34
N VAL A 859 -26.96 13.58 39.37
CA VAL A 859 -26.47 14.67 40.23
C VAL A 859 -26.56 14.27 41.70
N ALA A 860 -27.67 13.68 42.13
CA ALA A 860 -27.84 13.23 43.50
C ALA A 860 -26.76 12.21 43.92
N PHE A 861 -26.47 11.23 43.06
CA PHE A 861 -25.37 10.30 43.29
C PHE A 861 -24.00 10.94 43.21
N ILE A 862 -23.76 11.85 42.25
CA ILE A 862 -22.50 12.58 42.14
C ILE A 862 -22.20 13.33 43.45
N LEU A 863 -23.18 14.04 43.99
CA LEU A 863 -23.03 14.73 45.28
C LEU A 863 -22.72 13.75 46.41
N GLN A 864 -23.38 12.58 46.43
CA GLN A 864 -23.08 11.54 47.41
C GLN A 864 -21.63 11.03 47.29
N TYR A 865 -21.15 10.77 46.08
CA TYR A 865 -19.77 10.36 45.82
C TYR A 865 -18.75 11.43 46.22
N MET A 866 -19.08 12.71 46.03
CA MET A 866 -18.21 13.82 46.42
C MET A 866 -18.08 13.95 47.94
N VAL A 867 -19.16 13.69 48.68
CA VAL A 867 -19.24 14.03 50.10
C VAL A 867 -18.99 12.83 51.02
N ALA A 868 -19.47 11.63 50.67
CA ALA A 868 -19.26 10.41 51.45
C ALA A 868 -18.02 9.60 50.99
N GLY A 869 -17.44 9.95 49.84
CA GLY A 869 -16.27 9.28 49.29
C GLY A 869 -16.61 7.99 48.54
N THR A 870 -15.69 7.55 47.67
CA THR A 870 -15.90 6.41 46.76
C THR A 870 -16.07 5.08 47.48
N GLN A 871 -15.24 4.82 48.50
CA GLN A 871 -15.24 3.56 49.22
C GLN A 871 -16.55 3.35 49.98
N TRP A 872 -17.04 4.39 50.65
CA TRP A 872 -18.32 4.34 51.37
C TRP A 872 -19.49 4.10 50.43
N VAL A 873 -19.57 4.87 49.33
CA VAL A 873 -20.69 4.75 48.38
C VAL A 873 -20.74 3.37 47.73
N GLU A 874 -19.59 2.82 47.32
CA GLU A 874 -19.56 1.48 46.70
C GLU A 874 -19.76 0.34 47.71
N ALA A 875 -19.44 0.55 48.99
CA ALA A 875 -19.72 -0.41 50.04
C ALA A 875 -21.20 -0.44 50.44
N GLN A 876 -21.87 0.72 50.43
CA GLN A 876 -23.27 0.86 50.88
C GLN A 876 -24.29 0.81 49.74
N MET A 877 -23.87 1.12 48.50
CA MET A 877 -24.76 1.17 47.33
C MET A 877 -24.22 0.27 46.22
N SER A 878 -24.96 -0.77 45.87
CA SER A 878 -24.59 -1.70 44.79
C SER A 878 -24.91 -1.12 43.40
N LEU A 879 -24.21 -0.05 43.01
CA LEU A 879 -24.39 0.57 41.71
C LEU A 879 -23.72 -0.30 40.63
N ARG A 880 -24.48 -0.65 39.57
CA ARG A 880 -23.98 -1.44 38.44
C ARG A 880 -24.17 -0.68 37.12
N PRO A 881 -23.40 0.41 36.86
CA PRO A 881 -23.67 1.34 35.77
C PRO A 881 -23.69 0.68 34.38
N LEU A 882 -22.84 -0.32 34.14
CA LEU A 882 -22.82 -1.10 32.90
C LEU A 882 -24.14 -1.84 32.65
N ARG A 883 -24.77 -2.37 33.70
CA ARG A 883 -26.07 -3.04 33.57
C ARG A 883 -27.16 -2.04 33.25
N TRP A 884 -27.16 -0.87 33.90
CA TRP A 884 -28.14 0.19 33.67
C TRP A 884 -28.11 0.68 32.22
N MET A 885 -26.92 0.89 31.64
CA MET A 885 -26.79 1.23 30.22
C MET A 885 -27.28 0.11 29.31
N GLY A 886 -26.86 -1.13 29.58
CA GLY A 886 -27.25 -2.29 28.76
C GLY A 886 -28.76 -2.55 28.80
N THR A 887 -29.36 -2.52 29.99
CA THR A 887 -30.81 -2.65 30.15
C THR A 887 -31.54 -1.47 29.52
N GLY A 888 -31.02 -0.25 29.65
CA GLY A 888 -31.65 0.94 29.09
C GLY A 888 -31.71 0.92 27.56
N LEU A 889 -30.60 0.57 26.90
CA LEU A 889 -30.57 0.38 25.44
C LEU A 889 -31.47 -0.77 25.00
N LEU A 890 -31.51 -1.87 25.78
CA LEU A 890 -32.41 -2.98 25.52
C LEU A 890 -33.87 -2.52 25.59
N PHE A 891 -34.27 -1.79 26.63
CA PHE A 891 -35.63 -1.24 26.77
C PHE A 891 -36.00 -0.32 25.60
N ALA A 892 -35.12 0.62 25.23
CA ALA A 892 -35.37 1.53 24.12
C ALA A 892 -35.53 0.77 22.78
N THR A 893 -34.66 -0.20 22.52
CA THR A 893 -34.69 -1.00 21.28
C THR A 893 -35.87 -1.95 21.23
N VAL A 894 -36.16 -2.64 22.34
CA VAL A 894 -37.29 -3.57 22.45
C VAL A 894 -38.62 -2.83 22.35
N THR A 895 -38.72 -1.61 22.88
CA THR A 895 -39.93 -0.79 22.70
C THR A 895 -40.20 -0.51 21.22
N GLY A 896 -39.16 -0.16 20.46
CA GLY A 896 -39.29 0.04 19.01
C GLY A 896 -39.57 -1.26 18.23
N LEU A 897 -38.94 -2.37 18.61
CA LEU A 897 -39.21 -3.70 18.02
C LEU A 897 -40.62 -4.20 18.36
N GLY A 898 -41.14 -3.84 19.53
CA GLY A 898 -42.50 -4.14 19.95
C GLY A 898 -43.54 -3.51 19.04
N ALA A 899 -43.32 -2.26 18.61
CA ALA A 899 -44.18 -1.60 17.62
C ALA A 899 -44.20 -2.39 16.29
N MET A 900 -43.01 -2.81 15.81
CA MET A 900 -42.89 -3.64 14.59
C MET A 900 -43.58 -5.00 14.72
N ALA A 901 -43.50 -5.64 15.89
CA ALA A 901 -44.15 -6.93 16.13
C ALA A 901 -45.68 -6.84 16.04
N VAL A 902 -46.27 -5.66 16.32
CA VAL A 902 -47.70 -5.38 16.22
C VAL A 902 -48.09 -4.79 14.85
N GLY A 903 -47.14 -4.70 13.91
CA GLY A 903 -47.38 -4.24 12.53
C GLY A 903 -47.24 -2.73 12.31
N TYR A 904 -46.75 -1.99 13.30
CA TYR A 904 -46.46 -0.55 13.18
C TYR A 904 -44.98 -0.30 12.79
N PRO A 905 -44.63 0.86 12.23
CA PRO A 905 -43.25 1.25 12.05
C PRO A 905 -42.44 1.25 13.36
N PHE A 906 -41.11 1.12 13.24
CA PHE A 906 -40.21 1.14 14.40
C PHE A 906 -40.37 2.44 15.20
N LEU A 907 -40.50 2.32 16.53
CA LEU A 907 -40.70 3.42 17.49
C LEU A 907 -42.01 4.21 17.36
N THR A 908 -43.06 3.64 16.75
CA THR A 908 -44.40 4.22 16.82
C THR A 908 -45.00 4.04 18.23
N THR A 909 -45.45 5.14 18.84
CA THR A 909 -46.10 5.13 20.16
C THR A 909 -47.54 4.65 20.06
N HIS A 910 -47.94 3.85 21.04
CA HIS A 910 -49.33 3.42 21.24
C HIS A 910 -49.76 3.80 22.66
N THR A 911 -51.00 4.26 22.82
CA THR A 911 -51.55 4.70 24.11
C THR A 911 -52.65 3.77 24.60
N TRP A 912 -52.69 3.56 25.91
CA TRP A 912 -53.73 2.78 26.58
C TRP A 912 -54.37 3.61 27.68
N HIS A 913 -55.69 3.51 27.80
CA HIS A 913 -56.48 4.15 28.85
C HIS A 913 -57.13 3.07 29.72
N PHE A 914 -56.87 3.09 31.02
CA PHE A 914 -57.47 2.17 32.00
C PHE A 914 -58.11 2.95 33.15
N SER A 915 -59.33 2.60 33.54
CA SER A 915 -59.96 3.15 34.75
C SER A 915 -59.74 2.18 35.92
N LEU A 916 -58.95 2.57 36.93
CA LEU A 916 -58.75 1.77 38.15
C LEU A 916 -59.65 2.29 39.30
N PRO A 917 -60.34 1.40 40.04
CA PRO A 917 -61.39 1.78 41.00
C PRO A 917 -60.92 2.62 42.21
N LEU A 918 -59.60 2.78 42.42
CA LEU A 918 -59.00 3.62 43.48
C LEU A 918 -58.12 4.75 42.95
N LEU A 919 -57.69 4.69 41.69
CA LEU A 919 -56.68 5.59 41.10
C LEU A 919 -57.22 6.45 39.95
N GLY A 920 -58.47 6.23 39.52
CA GLY A 920 -59.09 6.94 38.41
C GLY A 920 -58.59 6.48 37.04
N ASP A 921 -58.74 7.35 36.04
CA ASP A 921 -58.29 7.10 34.66
C ASP A 921 -56.78 7.26 34.53
N ILE A 922 -56.10 6.19 34.12
CA ILE A 922 -54.67 6.13 33.90
C ILE A 922 -54.39 6.04 32.40
N HIS A 923 -53.57 6.98 31.92
CA HIS A 923 -53.06 6.99 30.56
C HIS A 923 -51.62 6.45 30.53
N ILE A 924 -51.39 5.37 29.80
CA ILE A 924 -50.06 4.76 29.64
C ILE A 924 -49.69 4.74 28.16
N ALA A 925 -48.63 5.45 27.80
CA ALA A 925 -48.05 5.41 26.46
C ALA A 925 -46.90 4.40 26.41
N SER A 926 -46.75 3.67 25.30
CA SER A 926 -45.58 2.80 25.07
C SER A 926 -44.26 3.60 25.09
N ALA A 927 -44.31 4.90 24.77
CA ALA A 927 -43.23 5.87 24.94
C ALA A 927 -42.65 5.89 26.36
N LEU A 928 -43.42 5.55 27.39
CA LEU A 928 -42.93 5.44 28.76
C LEU A 928 -41.82 4.39 28.88
N PHE A 929 -41.94 3.25 28.19
CA PHE A 929 -40.91 2.20 28.21
C PHE A 929 -39.63 2.64 27.49
N PHE A 930 -39.77 3.43 26.43
CA PHE A 930 -38.64 4.07 25.77
C PHE A 930 -37.94 5.07 26.70
N ASP A 931 -38.72 5.90 27.42
CA ASP A 931 -38.22 6.85 28.42
C ASP A 931 -37.54 6.15 29.62
N ILE A 932 -38.01 4.98 30.07
CA ILE A 932 -37.29 4.13 31.05
C ILE A 932 -35.91 3.76 30.52
N GLY A 933 -35.84 3.42 29.23
CA GLY A 933 -34.60 3.13 28.52
C GLY A 933 -33.63 4.31 28.56
N VAL A 934 -34.10 5.49 28.16
CA VAL A 934 -33.34 6.76 28.17
C VAL A 934 -32.85 7.08 29.58
N TYR A 935 -33.74 7.03 30.57
CA TYR A 935 -33.44 7.26 31.99
C TYR A 935 -32.30 6.38 32.49
N ALA A 936 -32.40 5.06 32.25
CA ALA A 936 -31.41 4.10 32.69
C ALA A 936 -30.05 4.29 32.00
N VAL A 937 -30.04 4.63 30.70
CA VAL A 937 -28.80 4.93 29.96
C VAL A 937 -28.12 6.19 30.49
N VAL A 938 -28.86 7.27 30.73
CA VAL A 938 -28.30 8.54 31.22
C VAL A 938 -27.67 8.32 32.60
N VAL A 939 -28.40 7.70 33.53
CA VAL A 939 -27.89 7.39 34.87
C VAL A 939 -26.67 6.47 34.79
N GLY A 940 -26.76 5.38 34.03
CA GLY A 940 -25.65 4.43 33.88
C GLY A 940 -24.40 5.07 33.27
N SER A 941 -24.57 5.91 32.25
CA SER A 941 -23.45 6.56 31.55
C SER A 941 -22.74 7.57 32.44
N THR A 942 -23.50 8.44 33.11
CA THR A 942 -22.93 9.47 34.01
C THR A 942 -22.25 8.83 35.22
N LEU A 943 -22.86 7.81 35.83
CA LEU A 943 -22.25 7.07 36.94
C LEU A 943 -20.99 6.31 36.53
N LEU A 944 -20.95 5.75 35.32
CA LEU A 944 -19.74 5.06 34.83
C LEU A 944 -18.58 6.05 34.65
N ILE A 945 -18.84 7.24 34.09
CA ILE A 945 -17.83 8.29 33.94
C ILE A 945 -17.34 8.76 35.31
N LEU A 946 -18.26 8.99 36.24
CA LEU A 946 -17.94 9.38 37.61
C LEU A 946 -17.08 8.34 38.31
N THR A 947 -17.53 7.07 38.34
CA THR A 947 -16.79 5.97 39.01
C THR A 947 -15.40 5.78 38.40
N ALA A 948 -15.28 5.87 37.07
CA ALA A 948 -13.99 5.81 36.39
C ALA A 948 -13.03 6.92 36.84
N LEU A 949 -13.50 8.16 36.98
CA LEU A 949 -12.71 9.30 37.49
C LEU A 949 -12.43 9.15 38.99
N ALA A 950 -13.41 8.73 39.76
CA ALA A 950 -13.31 8.63 41.20
C ALA A 950 -12.34 7.52 41.63
N HIS A 951 -12.27 6.40 40.91
CA HIS A 951 -11.26 5.34 41.13
C HIS A 951 -9.83 5.81 40.88
N GLN A 952 -9.60 6.76 39.97
CA GLN A 952 -8.26 7.33 39.78
C GLN A 952 -7.81 8.13 41.00
N SER A 953 -8.75 8.76 41.71
CA SER A 953 -8.44 9.54 42.90
C SER A 953 -7.92 8.70 44.06
N VAL A 954 -8.54 7.53 44.27
CA VAL A 954 -8.14 6.57 45.30
C VAL A 954 -6.75 5.97 45.00
N ARG A 955 -6.45 5.71 43.72
CA ARG A 955 -5.16 5.11 43.29
C ARG A 955 -3.99 6.11 43.25
N GLY A 956 -4.26 7.41 43.27
CA GLY A 956 -3.34 8.47 42.84
C GLY A 956 -2.74 9.37 43.93
N HIS A 957 -3.02 9.16 45.22
CA HIS A 957 -2.53 10.04 46.29
C HIS A 957 -1.01 9.92 46.53
N LYS A 958 -0.21 10.56 45.66
CA LYS A 958 1.23 10.82 45.89
C LYS A 958 1.47 12.33 45.89
N THR A 959 1.82 12.90 47.03
CA THR A 959 2.02 14.35 47.23
C THR A 959 3.20 14.90 46.43
N ALA A 960 3.10 16.14 45.95
CA ALA A 960 4.26 16.91 45.51
C ALA A 960 5.23 17.11 46.70
N ALA A 961 6.53 16.85 46.51
CA ALA A 961 7.53 17.09 47.54
C ALA A 961 7.62 18.60 47.83
N GLN A 962 7.79 18.97 49.11
CA GLN A 962 7.98 20.37 49.50
C GLN A 962 9.20 20.95 48.76
N PRO A 963 9.14 22.20 48.26
CA PRO A 963 10.36 22.94 47.99
C PRO A 963 11.15 23.03 49.31
N LYS A 964 12.42 22.62 49.31
CA LYS A 964 13.29 22.80 50.47
C LYS A 964 13.25 24.28 50.88
N PRO A 965 13.16 24.62 52.18
CA PRO A 965 13.36 25.99 52.62
C PRO A 965 14.72 26.44 52.10
N VAL A 966 14.75 27.56 51.37
CA VAL A 966 16.01 28.25 51.11
C VAL A 966 16.51 28.68 52.48
N ALA A 967 17.62 28.09 52.92
CA ALA A 967 18.29 28.51 54.14
C ALA A 967 18.62 30.00 54.00
N THR A 968 17.94 30.85 54.76
CA THR A 968 18.40 32.20 55.04
C THR A 968 19.75 32.04 55.75
N GLN A 969 20.84 32.26 55.01
CA GLN A 969 22.14 32.50 55.61
C GLN A 969 21.99 33.73 56.51
N GLY A 970 22.06 33.48 57.82
CA GLY A 970 22.12 34.52 58.83
C GLY A 970 23.37 35.37 58.62
N ALA A 971 23.20 36.66 58.85
CA ALA A 971 24.27 37.63 58.95
C ALA A 971 25.30 37.22 60.01
N VAL A 972 26.57 37.24 59.59
CA VAL A 972 27.68 37.79 60.36
C VAL A 972 28.35 38.80 59.45
#